data_AF-A0A3L6QYD4-F1
#
_entry.id   AF-A0A3L6QYD4-F1
#
_cell.length_a   1.000
_cell.length_b   1.000
_cell.length_c   1.000
_cell.angle_alpha   90.00
_cell.angle_beta   90.00
_cell.angle_gamma   90.00
#
_symmetry.space_group_name_H-M   'P 1'
#
loop_
_entity.id
_entity.type
_entity.pdbx_description
1 polymer ?
#
loop_
_entity_poly.entity_id
_entity_poly.type
_entity_poly.pdbx_seq_one_letter_code
_entity_poly.pdbx_strand_id
1 'polypeptide(L)'
;MSLVEIFYDPQAGQVLIDGVDIRRMKLGWIRGKIGLVSQEPVLFSTTIRENIAYGMENLTLEDIKAATELANAAKFIDNFPSGIDTMVGEHGIQLSGGQKQRTAIARAIVKNPKILLLDEATSALDMESERVVQEALNRLVKGSSSIGHSDRHSFSASPRIPDTTEFSPAPNIEDDKTHKVMTNGPKKAPIARLFYLNKPEVFVLALGSITAAMHGVILPLFGTLISTAIKAFYEPPQKLPKDSRFWASMFVALGAYSFVPNPVEYFLFGLAGGKLVERIRSLMFQSVMSQDINWFDKPEHSSGLIGARLSTYALIVKQLVGDNLALNVQTLSTIVSGRTIAMVANWKMTLIITFVLPFVGLQAYAQMLFLKGVNKNAKLKYEEASQVATDAVGGIRTVASFCAEKNVMKTYEMKCKSPIRQGIREGVVGGLGFGFSLAVFYFAYALCFYVGAKFVQQGKATFPEIFKVFFVLVLGAEGISRSSAIGADSNKINDAATSVFEILDCKSKMDYSSEEGVTIASVRGDIDFQNTVALVGESGSGKSTVIALLERFYDPDSGSIFLDDIDLQTFKGRLPKKRSLLLLKQPIAHEFISAFPDGYNTIVGERGIQLSGGQKQRVAIARAIIKNPKVLLLDEATSALDVESERVVQEALDNVVVGRTTVVVAHLLSTIRGADAIAVLKNGTVVEKGSHGELC
;
A
#
# COMPACT_ATOMS: atom_id res chain seq x y z
N MET A 1 28.53 14.87 -0.33
CA MET A 1 28.57 14.37 -1.73
C MET A 1 27.71 15.19 -2.69
N SER A 2 26.47 15.54 -2.36
CA SER A 2 25.49 16.17 -3.28
C SER A 2 25.92 17.48 -3.97
N LEU A 3 26.88 18.23 -3.42
CA LEU A 3 27.47 19.41 -4.10
C LEU A 3 28.39 19.01 -5.28
N VAL A 4 29.12 17.89 -5.17
CA VAL A 4 30.06 17.40 -6.20
C VAL A 4 29.30 16.88 -7.43
N GLU A 5 28.12 16.29 -7.22
CA GLU A 5 27.21 15.84 -8.28
C GLU A 5 26.32 16.98 -8.83
N ILE A 6 26.47 18.20 -8.33
CA ILE A 6 25.69 19.37 -8.70
C ILE A 6 24.18 19.12 -8.53
N PHE A 7 23.77 18.59 -7.38
CA PHE A 7 22.35 18.57 -6.98
C PHE A 7 21.91 19.87 -6.32
N TYR A 8 22.85 20.61 -5.73
CA TYR A 8 22.64 21.90 -5.09
C TYR A 8 23.84 22.82 -5.35
N ASP A 9 23.60 24.12 -5.45
CA ASP A 9 24.66 25.13 -5.47
C ASP A 9 25.07 25.51 -4.03
N PRO A 10 26.36 25.77 -3.77
CA PRO A 10 26.81 26.29 -2.48
C PRO A 10 26.34 27.74 -2.28
N GLN A 11 25.81 28.05 -1.09
CA GLN A 11 25.34 29.41 -0.76
C GLN A 11 26.49 30.44 -0.73
N ALA A 12 27.71 30.01 -0.41
CA ALA A 12 28.92 30.81 -0.48
C ALA A 12 30.11 29.94 -0.93
N GLY A 13 31.08 30.54 -1.61
CA GLY A 13 32.25 29.87 -2.14
C GLY A 13 32.06 29.27 -3.54
N GLN A 14 32.97 28.36 -3.92
CA GLN A 14 32.96 27.64 -5.20
C GLN A 14 33.56 26.25 -5.02
N VAL A 15 33.08 25.27 -5.80
CA VAL A 15 33.65 23.93 -5.84
C VAL A 15 34.39 23.78 -7.17
N LEU A 16 35.68 23.43 -7.10
CA LEU A 16 36.56 23.30 -8.25
C LEU A 16 36.92 21.83 -8.48
N ILE A 17 36.86 21.37 -9.71
CA ILE A 17 37.42 20.09 -10.16
C ILE A 17 38.47 20.41 -11.22
N ASP A 18 39.71 19.96 -11.03
CA ASP A 18 40.89 20.31 -11.84
C ASP A 18 41.06 21.83 -12.05
N GLY A 19 40.74 22.62 -11.02
CA GLY A 19 40.82 24.09 -11.05
C GLY A 19 39.65 24.80 -11.76
N VAL A 20 38.70 24.06 -12.32
CA VAL A 20 37.52 24.60 -13.02
C VAL A 20 36.28 24.49 -12.14
N ASP A 21 35.50 25.57 -12.05
CA ASP A 21 34.23 25.61 -11.32
C ASP A 21 33.22 24.63 -11.93
N ILE A 22 32.67 23.74 -11.10
CA ILE A 22 31.68 22.73 -11.51
C ILE A 22 30.45 23.34 -12.22
N ARG A 23 30.06 24.57 -11.86
CA ARG A 23 28.94 25.31 -12.48
C ARG A 23 29.20 25.69 -13.94
N ARG A 24 30.47 25.66 -14.38
CA ARG A 24 30.88 25.92 -15.77
C ARG A 24 31.02 24.63 -16.60
N MET A 25 30.89 23.46 -15.98
CA MET A 25 31.00 22.16 -16.66
C MET A 25 29.65 21.70 -17.23
N LYS A 26 29.69 20.87 -18.29
CA LYS A 26 28.47 20.21 -18.80
C LYS A 26 28.03 19.12 -17.81
N LEU A 27 26.85 19.28 -17.20
CA LEU A 27 26.33 18.40 -16.14
C LEU A 27 26.41 16.90 -16.48
N GLY A 28 25.95 16.51 -17.67
CA GLY A 28 26.00 15.10 -18.10
C GLY A 28 27.42 14.55 -18.33
N TRP A 29 28.40 15.42 -18.64
CA TRP A 29 29.80 15.00 -18.78
C TRP A 29 30.44 14.77 -17.41
N ILE A 30 30.25 15.70 -16.45
CA ILE A 30 30.85 15.57 -15.12
C ILE A 30 30.23 14.42 -14.34
N ARG A 31 28.90 14.28 -14.33
CA ARG A 31 28.23 13.11 -13.74
C ARG A 31 28.58 11.81 -14.46
N GLY A 32 28.82 11.85 -15.77
CA GLY A 32 29.38 10.71 -16.52
C GLY A 32 30.78 10.27 -16.06
N LYS A 33 31.54 11.12 -15.35
CA LYS A 33 32.85 10.80 -14.75
C LYS A 33 32.82 10.51 -13.26
N ILE A 34 31.66 10.66 -12.60
CA ILE A 34 31.46 10.37 -11.18
C ILE A 34 30.74 9.02 -11.01
N GLY A 35 31.30 8.13 -10.20
CA GLY A 35 30.59 6.95 -9.68
C GLY A 35 30.04 7.27 -8.30
N LEU A 36 28.80 6.88 -8.02
CA LEU A 36 28.17 7.03 -6.71
C LEU A 36 27.72 5.65 -6.20
N VAL A 37 28.07 5.34 -4.96
CA VAL A 37 27.43 4.29 -4.16
C VAL A 37 26.85 4.97 -2.92
N SER A 38 25.52 4.89 -2.78
CA SER A 38 24.77 5.45 -1.65
C SER A 38 24.59 4.44 -0.52
N GLN A 39 24.43 4.92 0.71
CA GLN A 39 24.19 4.13 1.94
C GLN A 39 23.03 3.14 1.74
N GLU A 40 21.88 3.67 1.28
CA GLU A 40 20.74 2.89 0.80
C GLU A 40 20.69 2.91 -0.75
N PRO A 41 21.17 1.87 -1.44
CA PRO A 41 21.18 1.81 -2.90
C PRO A 41 19.80 1.49 -3.49
N VAL A 42 19.29 2.39 -4.34
CA VAL A 42 18.05 2.16 -5.10
C VAL A 42 18.30 1.24 -6.30
N LEU A 43 17.53 0.16 -6.37
CA LEU A 43 17.42 -0.72 -7.54
C LEU A 43 16.04 -0.57 -8.17
N PHE A 44 15.98 -0.64 -9.49
CA PHE A 44 14.78 -0.52 -10.30
C PHE A 44 14.13 -1.90 -10.49
N SER A 45 12.83 -1.95 -10.80
CA SER A 45 12.01 -3.17 -10.95
C SER A 45 12.30 -3.96 -12.23
N THR A 46 13.57 -4.23 -12.51
CA THR A 46 14.08 -4.92 -13.69
C THR A 46 15.03 -6.05 -13.27
N THR A 47 15.77 -6.63 -14.21
CA THR A 47 16.76 -7.68 -13.91
C THR A 47 18.01 -7.13 -13.22
N ILE A 48 18.80 -7.99 -12.58
CA ILE A 48 20.13 -7.63 -12.05
C ILE A 48 21.02 -7.06 -13.17
N ARG A 49 21.02 -7.69 -14.36
CA ARG A 49 21.72 -7.20 -15.56
C ARG A 49 21.37 -5.76 -15.92
N GLU A 50 20.07 -5.46 -16.07
CA GLU A 50 19.59 -4.13 -16.42
C GLU A 50 19.86 -3.10 -15.31
N ASN A 51 19.83 -3.54 -14.04
CA ASN A 51 20.22 -2.72 -12.91
C ASN A 51 21.72 -2.39 -12.92
N ILE A 52 22.61 -3.26 -13.38
CA ILE A 52 24.06 -2.97 -13.42
C ILE A 52 24.41 -2.12 -14.65
N ALA A 53 23.84 -2.41 -15.81
CA ALA A 53 24.03 -1.63 -17.04
C ALA A 53 23.28 -0.28 -17.05
N TYR A 54 22.67 0.13 -15.94
CA TYR A 54 21.73 1.25 -15.90
C TYR A 54 22.39 2.59 -16.25
N GLY A 55 21.84 3.27 -17.27
CA GLY A 55 22.37 4.53 -17.79
C GLY A 55 23.56 4.39 -18.76
N MET A 56 24.00 3.16 -19.07
CA MET A 56 25.06 2.90 -20.03
C MET A 56 24.51 2.42 -21.38
N GLU A 57 25.14 2.87 -22.47
CA GLU A 57 24.88 2.36 -23.82
C GLU A 57 26.07 1.47 -24.25
N ASN A 58 25.78 0.34 -24.90
CA ASN A 58 26.75 -0.60 -25.47
C ASN A 58 27.65 -1.38 -24.48
N LEU A 59 27.14 -1.79 -23.32
CA LEU A 59 27.86 -2.75 -22.47
C LEU A 59 27.78 -4.18 -23.01
N THR A 60 28.88 -4.92 -22.93
CA THR A 60 28.88 -6.37 -23.19
C THR A 60 28.54 -7.17 -21.92
N LEU A 61 28.14 -8.43 -22.08
CA LEU A 61 27.91 -9.31 -20.92
C LEU A 61 29.21 -9.58 -20.14
N GLU A 62 30.36 -9.53 -20.81
CA GLU A 62 31.69 -9.73 -20.20
C GLU A 62 32.05 -8.57 -19.26
N ASP A 63 31.77 -7.32 -19.65
CA ASP A 63 31.96 -6.14 -18.81
C ASP A 63 31.12 -6.23 -17.53
N ILE A 64 29.86 -6.66 -17.64
CA ILE A 64 28.96 -6.83 -16.49
C ILE A 64 29.50 -7.94 -15.57
N LYS A 65 29.93 -9.08 -16.13
CA LYS A 65 30.51 -10.18 -15.35
C LYS A 65 31.76 -9.74 -14.58
N ALA A 66 32.71 -9.11 -15.24
CA ALA A 66 33.91 -8.58 -14.61
C ALA A 66 33.59 -7.59 -13.46
N ALA A 67 32.60 -6.72 -13.64
CA ALA A 67 32.15 -5.82 -12.59
C ALA A 67 31.44 -6.56 -11.42
N THR A 68 30.67 -7.62 -11.68
CA THR A 68 30.06 -8.45 -10.62
C THR A 68 31.08 -9.27 -9.85
N GLU A 69 32.16 -9.73 -10.50
CA GLU A 69 33.28 -10.39 -9.83
C GLU A 69 34.02 -9.41 -8.91
N LEU A 70 34.37 -8.21 -9.41
CA LEU A 70 35.00 -7.16 -8.62
C LEU A 70 34.13 -6.69 -7.44
N ALA A 71 32.80 -6.65 -7.59
CA ALA A 71 31.87 -6.30 -6.52
C ALA A 71 31.58 -7.45 -5.54
N ASN A 72 32.21 -8.62 -5.68
CA ASN A 72 31.88 -9.85 -4.93
C ASN A 72 30.38 -10.23 -5.02
N ALA A 73 29.75 -9.91 -6.14
CA ALA A 73 28.34 -10.15 -6.42
C ALA A 73 28.10 -11.46 -7.17
N ALA A 74 29.08 -11.92 -7.97
CA ALA A 74 28.94 -13.11 -8.83
C ALA A 74 28.40 -14.35 -8.08
N LYS A 75 28.98 -14.69 -6.91
CA LYS A 75 28.59 -15.89 -6.13
C LYS A 75 27.09 -15.96 -5.83
N PHE A 76 26.50 -14.89 -5.29
CA PHE A 76 25.07 -14.87 -4.96
C PHE A 76 24.19 -14.74 -6.21
N ILE A 77 24.69 -14.12 -7.28
CA ILE A 77 23.98 -14.02 -8.57
C ILE A 77 23.86 -15.41 -9.20
N ASP A 78 24.93 -16.20 -9.22
CA ASP A 78 24.95 -17.56 -9.77
C ASP A 78 24.07 -18.54 -8.97
N ASN A 79 23.86 -18.27 -7.69
CA ASN A 79 22.93 -19.02 -6.83
C ASN A 79 21.44 -18.73 -7.10
N PHE A 80 21.07 -17.72 -7.91
CA PHE A 80 19.68 -17.50 -8.31
C PHE A 80 19.27 -18.35 -9.52
N PRO A 81 18.03 -18.88 -9.60
CA PRO A 81 17.58 -19.73 -10.71
C PRO A 81 17.68 -19.11 -12.12
N SER A 82 17.65 -17.78 -12.22
CA SER A 82 17.80 -17.03 -13.49
C SER A 82 19.13 -16.28 -13.60
N GLY A 83 20.09 -16.54 -12.69
CA GLY A 83 21.41 -15.90 -12.68
C GLY A 83 21.30 -14.37 -12.72
N ILE A 84 22.02 -13.76 -13.65
CA ILE A 84 22.03 -12.30 -13.86
C ILE A 84 20.73 -11.73 -14.46
N ASP A 85 19.87 -12.58 -15.03
CA ASP A 85 18.55 -12.20 -15.55
C ASP A 85 17.44 -12.30 -14.49
N THR A 86 17.80 -12.64 -13.24
CA THR A 86 16.88 -12.62 -12.10
C THR A 86 16.30 -11.21 -11.90
N MET A 87 14.99 -11.13 -11.76
CA MET A 87 14.27 -9.89 -11.41
C MET A 87 14.59 -9.50 -9.96
N VAL A 88 14.72 -8.20 -9.71
CA VAL A 88 15.06 -7.68 -8.37
C VAL A 88 13.81 -7.28 -7.57
N GLY A 89 12.68 -7.07 -8.26
CA GLY A 89 11.42 -6.62 -7.68
C GLY A 89 11.39 -5.13 -7.36
N GLU A 90 10.23 -4.64 -6.88
CA GLU A 90 10.03 -3.23 -6.55
C GLU A 90 11.04 -2.76 -5.50
N HIS A 91 11.74 -1.65 -5.73
CA HIS A 91 12.83 -1.15 -4.87
C HIS A 91 13.88 -2.22 -4.47
N GLY A 92 14.01 -3.26 -5.30
CA GLY A 92 14.86 -4.41 -5.08
C GLY A 92 14.49 -5.32 -3.90
N ILE A 93 13.22 -5.39 -3.47
CA ILE A 93 12.77 -6.19 -2.30
C ILE A 93 13.29 -7.65 -2.29
N GLN A 94 13.59 -8.25 -3.44
CA GLN A 94 14.06 -9.64 -3.53
C GLN A 94 15.57 -9.82 -3.20
N LEU A 95 16.30 -8.74 -2.91
CA LEU A 95 17.71 -8.77 -2.49
C LEU A 95 17.91 -8.27 -1.05
N SER A 96 18.83 -8.91 -0.31
CA SER A 96 19.26 -8.43 1.01
C SER A 96 20.05 -7.11 0.93
N GLY A 97 20.17 -6.36 2.03
CA GLY A 97 20.89 -5.07 2.05
C GLY A 97 22.29 -5.14 1.45
N GLY A 98 23.10 -6.11 1.89
CA GLY A 98 24.44 -6.36 1.36
C GLY A 98 24.48 -6.90 -0.08
N GLN A 99 23.41 -7.54 -0.57
CA GLN A 99 23.28 -7.87 -2.00
C GLN A 99 22.96 -6.61 -2.83
N LYS A 100 22.10 -5.71 -2.34
CA LYS A 100 21.80 -4.43 -3.00
C LYS A 100 23.04 -3.54 -3.08
N GLN A 101 23.81 -3.42 -2.00
CA GLN A 101 25.08 -2.67 -1.98
C GLN A 101 26.06 -3.25 -3.02
N ARG A 102 26.27 -4.57 -3.07
CA ARG A 102 27.14 -5.19 -4.08
C ARG A 102 26.65 -4.99 -5.53
N THR A 103 25.35 -5.05 -5.80
CA THR A 103 24.78 -4.74 -7.12
C THR A 103 24.99 -3.27 -7.51
N ALA A 104 24.84 -2.34 -6.57
CA ALA A 104 25.10 -0.91 -6.80
C ALA A 104 26.59 -0.58 -6.96
N ILE A 105 27.47 -1.31 -6.27
CA ILE A 105 28.91 -1.24 -6.46
C ILE A 105 29.26 -1.74 -7.87
N ALA A 106 28.73 -2.88 -8.33
CA ALA A 106 28.93 -3.36 -9.70
C ALA A 106 28.49 -2.31 -10.75
N ARG A 107 27.32 -1.66 -10.54
CA ARG A 107 26.85 -0.52 -11.35
C ARG A 107 27.83 0.66 -11.37
N ALA A 108 28.43 1.00 -10.22
CA ALA A 108 29.42 2.07 -10.13
C ALA A 108 30.77 1.68 -10.78
N ILE A 109 31.16 0.41 -10.72
CA ILE A 109 32.39 -0.14 -11.34
C ILE A 109 32.29 -0.11 -12.87
N VAL A 110 31.17 -0.59 -13.43
CA VAL A 110 30.87 -0.59 -14.87
C VAL A 110 31.08 0.80 -15.51
N LYS A 111 30.80 1.86 -14.76
CA LYS A 111 30.94 3.25 -15.22
C LYS A 111 32.39 3.69 -15.50
N ASN A 112 33.38 2.95 -14.99
CA ASN A 112 34.81 3.31 -14.99
C ASN A 112 35.05 4.81 -14.64
N PRO A 113 34.61 5.25 -13.44
CA PRO A 113 34.56 6.65 -13.08
C PRO A 113 35.95 7.20 -12.71
N LYS A 114 36.21 8.47 -13.04
CA LYS A 114 37.44 9.18 -12.62
C LYS A 114 37.38 9.66 -11.16
N ILE A 115 36.17 9.86 -10.64
CA ILE A 115 35.89 10.30 -9.27
C ILE A 115 34.89 9.30 -8.70
N LEU A 116 35.23 8.64 -7.60
CA LEU A 116 34.36 7.68 -6.93
C LEU A 116 33.89 8.27 -5.59
N LEU A 117 32.57 8.34 -5.40
CA LEU A 117 31.91 8.79 -4.18
C LEU A 117 31.27 7.57 -3.50
N LEU A 118 31.66 7.34 -2.25
CA LEU A 118 31.23 6.21 -1.44
C LEU A 118 30.59 6.75 -0.16
N ASP A 119 29.28 6.61 -0.06
CA ASP A 119 28.46 7.07 1.08
C ASP A 119 28.11 5.83 1.91
N GLU A 120 28.91 5.55 2.95
CA GLU A 120 28.77 4.36 3.80
C GLU A 120 28.59 3.04 2.99
N ALA A 121 29.29 2.92 1.86
CA ALA A 121 29.05 1.90 0.84
C ALA A 121 29.20 0.43 1.29
N THR A 122 29.76 0.19 2.48
CA THR A 122 29.96 -1.15 3.09
C THR A 122 29.14 -1.38 4.35
N SER A 123 28.32 -0.42 4.80
CA SER A 123 27.64 -0.44 6.11
C SER A 123 26.63 -1.57 6.31
N ALA A 124 26.16 -2.22 5.23
CA ALA A 124 25.22 -3.35 5.29
C ALA A 124 25.86 -4.67 4.82
N LEU A 125 27.19 -4.77 4.86
CA LEU A 125 27.96 -5.98 4.57
C LEU A 125 28.46 -6.63 5.87
N ASP A 126 28.60 -7.95 5.87
CA ASP A 126 29.38 -8.66 6.89
C ASP A 126 30.89 -8.37 6.73
N MET A 127 31.68 -8.60 7.79
CA MET A 127 33.12 -8.27 7.79
C MET A 127 33.92 -8.96 6.67
N GLU A 128 33.54 -10.18 6.25
CA GLU A 128 34.25 -10.87 5.16
C GLU A 128 33.95 -10.20 3.81
N SER A 129 32.65 -9.96 3.52
CA SER A 129 32.19 -9.28 2.32
C SER A 129 32.68 -7.85 2.23
N GLU A 130 32.65 -7.11 3.35
CA GLU A 130 33.22 -5.76 3.46
C GLU A 130 34.71 -5.79 3.10
N ARG A 131 35.51 -6.68 3.69
CA ARG A 131 36.96 -6.75 3.41
C ARG A 131 37.25 -6.98 1.92
N VAL A 132 36.50 -7.86 1.26
CA VAL A 132 36.66 -8.15 -0.18
C VAL A 132 36.23 -6.96 -1.04
N VAL A 133 35.06 -6.38 -0.76
CA VAL A 133 34.55 -5.19 -1.45
C VAL A 133 35.50 -4.01 -1.29
N GLN A 134 36.02 -3.79 -0.08
CA GLN A 134 36.95 -2.72 0.23
C GLN A 134 38.30 -2.94 -0.47
N GLU A 135 38.75 -4.17 -0.66
CA GLU A 135 39.94 -4.45 -1.48
C GLU A 135 39.71 -4.10 -2.96
N ALA A 136 38.54 -4.42 -3.52
CA ALA A 136 38.17 -4.04 -4.89
C ALA A 136 38.05 -2.51 -5.07
N LEU A 137 37.41 -1.82 -4.13
CA LEU A 137 37.32 -0.37 -4.09
C LEU A 137 38.72 0.28 -4.01
N ASN A 138 39.62 -0.25 -3.17
CA ASN A 138 41.02 0.22 -3.08
C ASN A 138 41.80 0.00 -4.39
N ARG A 139 41.50 -1.04 -5.18
CA ARG A 139 42.11 -1.25 -6.52
C ARG A 139 41.63 -0.19 -7.52
N LEU A 140 40.37 0.22 -7.46
CA LEU A 140 39.79 1.28 -8.32
C LEU A 140 40.30 2.67 -7.94
N VAL A 141 40.43 2.96 -6.65
CA VAL A 141 40.99 4.21 -6.13
C VAL A 141 42.44 4.44 -6.58
N LYS A 142 43.23 3.37 -6.77
CA LYS A 142 44.60 3.50 -7.33
C LYS A 142 44.64 4.00 -8.78
N GLY A 143 43.53 4.01 -9.51
CA GLY A 143 43.43 4.57 -10.85
C GLY A 143 42.65 5.89 -10.94
N SER A 144 42.06 6.38 -9.84
CA SER A 144 41.02 7.42 -9.86
C SER A 144 41.17 8.42 -8.72
N SER A 145 40.97 9.71 -9.00
CA SER A 145 41.06 10.79 -8.01
C SER A 145 39.89 10.75 -7.03
N SER A 146 40.06 10.08 -5.88
CA SER A 146 39.01 9.95 -4.85
C SER A 146 38.99 11.11 -3.85
N ILE A 147 37.80 11.63 -3.54
CA ILE A 147 37.56 12.46 -2.35
C ILE A 147 36.79 11.59 -1.36
N GLY A 148 37.51 10.92 -0.46
CA GLY A 148 36.98 10.19 0.68
C GLY A 148 37.39 10.88 1.98
N HIS A 149 36.50 10.93 2.97
CA HIS A 149 36.81 11.50 4.28
C HIS A 149 37.34 10.38 5.19
N SER A 150 38.63 10.05 5.04
CA SER A 150 39.30 9.02 5.83
C SER A 150 40.83 9.16 5.81
N ASP A 151 41.36 9.96 6.74
CA ASP A 151 42.80 9.95 7.02
C ASP A 151 43.19 8.65 7.76
N ARG A 152 44.28 8.02 7.29
CA ARG A 152 44.74 6.71 7.76
C ARG A 152 45.79 6.82 8.84
N HIS A 153 45.80 5.85 9.76
CA HIS A 153 47.05 5.18 10.11
C HIS A 153 46.85 3.66 10.18
N SER A 154 47.83 2.92 9.67
CA SER A 154 47.83 1.47 9.57
C SER A 154 49.20 0.91 9.99
N PHE A 155 49.22 -0.15 10.79
CA PHE A 155 50.37 -1.06 10.84
C PHE A 155 49.90 -2.51 11.02
N SER A 156 50.74 -3.44 10.57
CA SER A 156 50.34 -4.77 10.09
C SER A 156 50.97 -5.93 10.86
N ALA A 157 50.23 -7.04 11.03
CA ALA A 157 50.72 -8.40 10.74
C ALA A 157 49.59 -9.44 10.84
N SER A 158 49.51 -10.36 9.88
CA SER A 158 48.65 -11.56 9.93
C SER A 158 49.22 -12.67 9.05
N PRO A 159 48.99 -13.95 9.37
CA PRO A 159 49.00 -15.02 8.38
C PRO A 159 47.79 -15.97 8.46
N ARG A 160 47.14 -16.20 7.31
CA ARG A 160 46.16 -17.28 6.97
C ARG A 160 44.76 -17.17 7.64
N ILE A 161 43.60 -17.20 6.95
CA ILE A 161 43.02 -18.15 5.94
C ILE A 161 42.64 -19.48 6.63
N PRO A 162 41.39 -20.01 6.52
CA PRO A 162 40.51 -19.98 5.33
C PRO A 162 39.03 -19.55 5.52
N ASP A 163 38.39 -19.30 4.37
CA ASP A 163 37.02 -19.66 3.92
C ASP A 163 35.89 -19.91 4.95
N THR A 164 34.68 -19.39 4.72
CA THR A 164 33.58 -20.17 4.08
C THR A 164 32.23 -19.43 3.97
N THR A 165 31.78 -19.28 2.72
CA THR A 165 30.41 -19.55 2.22
C THR A 165 29.17 -19.23 3.07
N GLU A 166 28.42 -18.24 2.58
CA GLU A 166 27.04 -18.37 2.07
C GLU A 166 26.05 -19.33 2.77
N PHE A 167 24.89 -18.79 3.17
CA PHE A 167 23.66 -19.57 3.34
C PHE A 167 22.43 -18.95 2.67
N SER A 168 21.46 -19.83 2.40
CA SER A 168 20.57 -19.81 1.23
C SER A 168 19.34 -18.89 1.32
N PRO A 169 18.65 -18.62 0.18
CA PRO A 169 17.47 -17.77 0.13
C PRO A 169 16.22 -18.43 0.73
N ALA A 170 15.23 -17.60 1.06
CA ALA A 170 13.85 -18.04 1.27
C ALA A 170 13.29 -18.70 -0.01
N PRO A 171 12.39 -19.70 0.11
CA PRO A 171 11.96 -20.50 -1.04
C PRO A 171 11.11 -19.70 -2.03
N ASN A 172 11.51 -19.79 -3.31
CA ASN A 172 10.77 -19.56 -4.55
C ASN A 172 9.44 -18.78 -4.46
N ILE A 173 9.48 -17.50 -4.84
CA ILE A 173 8.34 -16.87 -5.53
C ILE A 173 8.49 -17.19 -7.02
N GLU A 174 8.12 -18.41 -7.41
CA GLU A 174 7.77 -18.72 -8.80
C GLU A 174 6.28 -18.43 -9.03
N ASP A 175 5.95 -17.86 -10.19
CA ASP A 175 4.60 -17.68 -10.72
C ASP A 175 3.50 -17.17 -9.77
N ASP A 176 3.18 -15.87 -9.84
CA ASP A 176 1.77 -15.45 -9.76
C ASP A 176 1.25 -14.86 -11.08
N LYS A 177 1.05 -15.77 -12.03
CA LYS A 177 0.10 -15.61 -13.14
C LYS A 177 -1.35 -15.53 -12.64
N THR A 178 -1.76 -14.50 -11.90
CA THR A 178 -3.18 -14.28 -11.52
C THR A 178 -3.89 -15.53 -10.95
N HIS A 179 -3.20 -16.29 -10.10
CA HIS A 179 -3.78 -17.43 -9.43
C HIS A 179 -4.73 -16.93 -8.34
N LYS A 180 -6.02 -17.11 -8.64
CA LYS A 180 -6.98 -17.53 -7.63
C LYS A 180 -6.44 -18.78 -6.93
N VAL A 181 -5.62 -18.61 -5.90
CA VAL A 181 -5.30 -19.70 -4.98
C VAL A 181 -6.53 -19.95 -4.12
N MET A 182 -6.93 -21.21 -4.06
CA MET A 182 -8.04 -21.65 -3.23
C MET A 182 -7.66 -21.60 -1.75
N THR A 183 -7.83 -20.44 -1.11
CA THR A 183 -8.44 -20.45 0.22
C THR A 183 -9.84 -21.06 0.10
N ASN A 184 -10.35 -21.72 1.15
CA ASN A 184 -11.55 -22.57 1.12
C ASN A 184 -12.85 -21.84 0.70
N GLY A 185 -13.00 -21.66 -0.61
CA GLY A 185 -14.03 -20.86 -1.27
C GLY A 185 -13.96 -19.36 -0.95
N PRO A 186 -14.44 -18.47 -1.83
CA PRO A 186 -14.92 -17.18 -1.37
C PRO A 186 -16.13 -17.47 -0.48
N LYS A 187 -15.93 -17.49 0.84
CA LYS A 187 -17.03 -17.36 1.81
C LYS A 187 -17.67 -16.01 1.51
N LYS A 188 -18.71 -16.00 0.66
CA LYS A 188 -19.49 -14.80 0.35
C LYS A 188 -19.78 -14.11 1.68
N ALA A 189 -19.19 -12.93 1.92
CA ALA A 189 -19.47 -12.18 3.12
C ALA A 189 -20.99 -12.08 3.24
N PRO A 190 -21.60 -12.57 4.33
CA PRO A 190 -23.04 -12.52 4.46
C PRO A 190 -23.43 -11.05 4.54
N ILE A 191 -23.97 -10.50 3.45
CA ILE A 191 -24.44 -9.11 3.36
C ILE A 191 -25.40 -8.79 4.52
N ALA A 192 -26.16 -9.79 4.99
CA ALA A 192 -26.97 -9.74 6.21
C ALA A 192 -26.20 -9.30 7.47
N ARG A 193 -24.91 -9.65 7.61
CA ARG A 193 -24.05 -9.22 8.71
C ARG A 193 -23.63 -7.76 8.60
N LEU A 194 -23.54 -7.23 7.37
CA LEU A 194 -23.35 -5.79 7.17
C LEU A 194 -24.60 -5.01 7.60
N PHE A 195 -25.80 -5.51 7.26
CA PHE A 195 -27.06 -4.98 7.79
C PHE A 195 -27.15 -5.10 9.32
N TYR A 196 -26.61 -6.17 9.91
CA TYR A 196 -26.53 -6.33 11.37
C TYR A 196 -25.69 -5.22 12.03
N LEU A 197 -24.56 -4.83 11.43
CA LEU A 197 -23.72 -3.73 11.92
C LEU A 197 -24.42 -2.36 11.87
N ASN A 198 -25.46 -2.21 11.05
CA ASN A 198 -26.26 -0.99 10.93
C ASN A 198 -27.58 -1.03 11.74
N LYS A 199 -27.69 -1.96 12.70
CA LYS A 199 -28.86 -2.10 13.60
C LYS A 199 -29.30 -0.79 14.28
N PRO A 200 -28.40 0.04 14.86
CA PRO A 200 -28.79 1.29 15.53
C PRO A 200 -29.45 2.30 14.56
N GLU A 201 -29.10 2.25 13.28
CA GLU A 201 -29.57 3.16 12.24
C GLU A 201 -30.79 2.62 11.47
N VAL A 202 -31.38 1.49 11.87
CA VAL A 202 -32.55 0.87 11.20
C VAL A 202 -33.74 1.81 11.08
N PHE A 203 -34.00 2.65 12.08
CA PHE A 203 -35.08 3.65 12.02
C PHE A 203 -34.82 4.70 10.92
N VAL A 204 -33.58 5.15 10.77
CA VAL A 204 -33.14 6.10 9.74
C VAL A 204 -33.26 5.47 8.35
N LEU A 205 -32.86 4.20 8.21
CA LEU A 205 -33.03 3.45 6.96
C LEU A 205 -34.50 3.19 6.60
N ALA A 206 -35.36 2.93 7.58
CA ALA A 206 -36.79 2.73 7.35
C ALA A 206 -37.45 4.03 6.86
N LEU A 207 -37.17 5.16 7.51
CA LEU A 207 -37.63 6.48 7.07
C LEU A 207 -37.07 6.84 5.67
N GLY A 208 -35.78 6.57 5.45
CA GLY A 208 -35.12 6.76 4.15
C GLY A 208 -35.80 5.95 3.04
N SER A 209 -36.16 4.69 3.33
CA SER A 209 -36.84 3.81 2.38
C SER A 209 -38.24 4.32 2.02
N ILE A 210 -38.97 4.94 2.95
CA ILE A 210 -40.25 5.59 2.67
C ILE A 210 -40.02 6.79 1.71
N THR A 211 -39.01 7.62 1.96
CA THR A 211 -38.70 8.76 1.08
C THR A 211 -38.19 8.33 -0.30
N ALA A 212 -37.40 7.25 -0.40
CA ALA A 212 -36.99 6.66 -1.68
C ALA A 212 -38.17 6.08 -2.46
N ALA A 213 -39.14 5.46 -1.78
CA ALA A 213 -40.37 5.00 -2.41
C ALA A 213 -41.18 6.19 -2.95
N MET A 214 -41.31 7.28 -2.19
CA MET A 214 -41.94 8.54 -2.63
C MET A 214 -41.24 9.15 -3.87
N HIS A 215 -39.91 9.19 -3.88
CA HIS A 215 -39.11 9.65 -5.02
C HIS A 215 -39.33 8.77 -6.26
N GLY A 216 -39.40 7.44 -6.11
CA GLY A 216 -39.61 6.52 -7.24
C GLY A 216 -40.93 6.74 -8.01
N VAL A 217 -41.96 7.28 -7.36
CA VAL A 217 -43.25 7.59 -8.01
C VAL A 217 -43.18 8.83 -8.92
N ILE A 218 -42.13 9.66 -8.81
CA ILE A 218 -42.00 10.92 -9.57
C ILE A 218 -41.89 10.68 -11.09
N LEU A 219 -41.08 9.71 -11.53
CA LEU A 219 -40.90 9.43 -12.96
C LEU A 219 -42.19 8.92 -13.65
N PRO A 220 -42.93 7.96 -13.06
CA PRO A 220 -44.26 7.58 -13.56
C PRO A 220 -45.27 8.73 -13.56
N LEU A 221 -45.33 9.55 -12.50
CA LEU A 221 -46.20 10.74 -12.49
C LEU A 221 -45.84 11.71 -13.61
N PHE A 222 -44.56 12.02 -13.79
CA PHE A 222 -44.08 12.87 -14.87
C PHE A 222 -44.45 12.33 -16.27
N GLY A 223 -44.34 11.01 -16.48
CA GLY A 223 -44.82 10.35 -17.70
C GLY A 223 -46.32 10.51 -17.94
N THR A 224 -47.15 10.47 -16.89
CA THR A 224 -48.60 10.74 -17.01
C THR A 224 -48.90 12.20 -17.29
N LEU A 225 -48.17 13.15 -16.70
CA LEU A 225 -48.33 14.58 -16.93
C LEU A 225 -47.95 14.95 -18.37
N ILE A 226 -46.85 14.41 -18.91
CA ILE A 226 -46.48 14.63 -20.32
C ILE A 226 -47.56 14.10 -21.27
N SER A 227 -48.03 12.86 -21.06
CA SER A 227 -49.10 12.28 -21.89
C SER A 227 -50.39 13.10 -21.88
N THR A 228 -50.80 13.62 -20.72
CA THR A 228 -52.02 14.42 -20.56
C THR A 228 -51.85 15.85 -21.07
N ALA A 229 -50.68 16.46 -20.91
CA ALA A 229 -50.33 17.75 -21.50
C ALA A 229 -50.32 17.67 -23.04
N ILE A 230 -49.78 16.59 -23.63
CA ILE A 230 -49.86 16.36 -25.09
C ILE A 230 -51.32 16.27 -25.54
N LYS A 231 -52.19 15.57 -24.79
CA LYS A 231 -53.63 15.50 -25.11
C LYS A 231 -54.27 16.89 -25.18
N ALA A 232 -53.90 17.84 -24.31
CA ALA A 232 -54.49 19.18 -24.27
C ALA A 232 -54.33 19.97 -25.61
N PHE A 233 -53.29 19.68 -26.40
CA PHE A 233 -53.11 20.28 -27.73
C PHE A 233 -54.08 19.75 -28.80
N TYR A 234 -54.79 18.65 -28.54
CA TYR A 234 -55.82 18.08 -29.42
C TYR A 234 -57.25 18.41 -28.96
N GLU A 235 -57.43 19.16 -27.87
CA GLU A 235 -58.74 19.66 -27.42
C GLU A 235 -59.09 20.98 -28.15
N PRO A 236 -60.39 21.29 -28.33
CA PRO A 236 -60.81 22.47 -29.11
C PRO A 236 -60.34 23.81 -28.50
N PRO A 237 -60.22 24.89 -29.31
CA PRO A 237 -59.56 26.14 -28.90
C PRO A 237 -60.11 26.81 -27.64
N GLN A 238 -61.37 26.55 -27.29
CA GLN A 238 -62.04 27.10 -26.10
C GLN A 238 -61.63 26.39 -24.79
N LYS A 239 -61.21 25.11 -24.86
CA LYS A 239 -60.76 24.31 -23.71
C LYS A 239 -59.25 24.37 -23.51
N LEU A 240 -58.50 24.35 -24.61
CA LEU A 240 -57.05 24.35 -24.67
C LEU A 240 -56.36 25.30 -23.66
N PRO A 241 -56.71 26.61 -23.55
CA PRO A 241 -56.03 27.50 -22.61
C PRO A 241 -56.33 27.23 -21.13
N LYS A 242 -57.45 26.57 -20.79
CA LYS A 242 -57.76 26.15 -19.41
C LYS A 242 -56.99 24.89 -19.05
N ASP A 243 -57.05 23.88 -19.92
CA ASP A 243 -56.41 22.58 -19.69
C ASP A 243 -54.88 22.72 -19.66
N SER A 244 -54.28 23.49 -20.58
CA SER A 244 -52.82 23.74 -20.58
C SER A 244 -52.34 24.46 -19.31
N ARG A 245 -53.12 25.41 -18.76
CA ARG A 245 -52.79 26.08 -17.49
C ARG A 245 -52.87 25.12 -16.31
N PHE A 246 -53.88 24.24 -16.29
CA PHE A 246 -54.02 23.22 -15.25
C PHE A 246 -52.86 22.21 -15.28
N TRP A 247 -52.53 21.64 -16.43
CA TRP A 247 -51.43 20.67 -16.51
C TRP A 247 -50.06 21.33 -16.25
N ALA A 248 -49.86 22.58 -16.68
CA ALA A 248 -48.66 23.34 -16.31
C ALA A 248 -48.53 23.56 -14.79
N SER A 249 -49.62 23.87 -14.07
CA SER A 249 -49.57 23.98 -12.61
C SER A 249 -49.33 22.64 -11.92
N MET A 250 -49.78 21.52 -12.49
CA MET A 250 -49.46 20.17 -12.00
C MET A 250 -47.97 19.81 -12.14
N PHE A 251 -47.26 20.29 -13.18
CA PHE A 251 -45.80 20.15 -13.25
C PHE A 251 -45.09 20.95 -12.15
N VAL A 252 -45.55 22.18 -11.86
CA VAL A 252 -45.03 22.98 -10.74
C VAL A 252 -45.29 22.28 -9.40
N ALA A 253 -46.48 21.69 -9.20
CA ALA A 253 -46.80 20.90 -8.02
C ALA A 253 -45.91 19.65 -7.88
N LEU A 254 -45.60 18.95 -8.98
CA LEU A 254 -44.68 17.81 -8.95
C LEU A 254 -43.23 18.23 -8.66
N GLY A 255 -42.81 19.42 -9.11
CA GLY A 255 -41.51 20.01 -8.75
C GLY A 255 -41.43 20.46 -7.29
N ALA A 256 -42.51 21.04 -6.75
CA ALA A 256 -42.61 21.36 -5.32
C ALA A 256 -42.63 20.07 -4.47
N TYR A 257 -43.28 19.01 -4.96
CA TYR A 257 -43.24 17.68 -4.34
C TYR A 257 -41.81 17.13 -4.34
N SER A 258 -41.09 17.13 -5.46
CA SER A 258 -39.74 16.54 -5.53
C SER A 258 -38.71 17.25 -4.64
N PHE A 259 -38.93 18.52 -4.30
CA PHE A 259 -38.04 19.32 -3.45
C PHE A 259 -37.90 18.76 -2.02
N VAL A 260 -38.82 17.92 -1.53
CA VAL A 260 -38.77 17.37 -0.16
C VAL A 260 -38.22 15.93 -0.10
N PRO A 261 -38.78 14.91 -0.79
CA PRO A 261 -38.30 13.53 -0.69
C PRO A 261 -36.85 13.38 -1.15
N ASN A 262 -36.46 14.04 -2.24
CA ASN A 262 -35.15 13.88 -2.85
C ASN A 262 -33.99 14.24 -1.89
N PRO A 263 -33.89 15.46 -1.33
CA PRO A 263 -32.81 15.79 -0.40
C PRO A 263 -32.91 15.03 0.92
N VAL A 264 -34.13 14.72 1.40
CA VAL A 264 -34.32 13.96 2.65
C VAL A 264 -33.84 12.51 2.49
N GLU A 265 -34.12 11.86 1.36
CA GLU A 265 -33.60 10.52 1.03
C GLU A 265 -32.07 10.51 1.04
N TYR A 266 -31.43 11.41 0.28
CA TYR A 266 -29.96 11.50 0.24
C TYR A 266 -29.35 11.78 1.62
N PHE A 267 -30.00 12.62 2.43
CA PHE A 267 -29.55 12.91 3.79
C PHE A 267 -29.66 11.69 4.71
N LEU A 268 -30.80 10.97 4.72
CA LEU A 268 -31.03 9.82 5.61
C LEU A 268 -30.12 8.64 5.27
N PHE A 269 -30.00 8.27 3.99
CA PHE A 269 -29.08 7.21 3.57
C PHE A 269 -27.61 7.64 3.70
N GLY A 270 -27.30 8.92 3.48
CA GLY A 270 -25.98 9.50 3.72
C GLY A 270 -25.56 9.40 5.19
N LEU A 271 -26.46 9.72 6.12
CA LEU A 271 -26.25 9.63 7.57
C LEU A 271 -26.05 8.18 8.03
N ALA A 272 -26.95 7.27 7.63
CA ALA A 272 -26.85 5.85 7.98
C ALA A 272 -25.55 5.22 7.43
N GLY A 273 -25.22 5.50 6.17
CA GLY A 273 -23.96 5.05 5.57
C GLY A 273 -22.72 5.66 6.25
N GLY A 274 -22.77 6.94 6.64
CA GLY A 274 -21.69 7.61 7.36
C GLY A 274 -21.40 6.98 8.73
N LYS A 275 -22.45 6.73 9.52
CA LYS A 275 -22.34 6.07 10.84
C LYS A 275 -21.84 4.63 10.74
N LEU A 276 -22.25 3.90 9.70
CA LEU A 276 -21.71 2.57 9.42
C LEU A 276 -20.19 2.61 9.12
N VAL A 277 -19.72 3.57 8.32
CA VAL A 277 -18.29 3.75 8.01
C VAL A 277 -17.47 4.09 9.26
N GLU A 278 -17.96 4.99 10.10
CA GLU A 278 -17.35 5.36 11.39
C GLU A 278 -17.17 4.11 12.28
N ARG A 279 -18.24 3.33 12.45
CA ARG A 279 -18.24 2.09 13.25
C ARG A 279 -17.31 1.02 12.67
N ILE A 280 -17.36 0.77 11.37
CA ILE A 280 -16.51 -0.22 10.69
C ILE A 280 -15.03 0.16 10.79
N ARG A 281 -14.67 1.44 10.60
CA ARG A 281 -13.29 1.90 10.75
C ARG A 281 -12.79 1.76 12.19
N SER A 282 -13.60 2.14 13.17
CA SER A 282 -13.25 2.00 14.58
C SER A 282 -13.00 0.53 14.96
N LEU A 283 -13.91 -0.38 14.57
CA LEU A 283 -13.78 -1.81 14.87
C LEU A 283 -12.62 -2.48 14.13
N MET A 284 -12.41 -2.14 12.85
CA MET A 284 -11.25 -2.66 12.10
C MET A 284 -9.94 -2.16 12.71
N PHE A 285 -9.84 -0.87 13.04
CA PHE A 285 -8.63 -0.32 13.63
C PHE A 285 -8.35 -0.95 15.01
N GLN A 286 -9.37 -1.11 15.84
CA GLN A 286 -9.26 -1.82 17.11
C GLN A 286 -8.80 -3.28 16.92
N SER A 287 -9.36 -4.01 15.95
CA SER A 287 -8.93 -5.37 15.64
C SER A 287 -7.48 -5.43 15.17
N VAL A 288 -7.08 -4.58 14.22
CA VAL A 288 -5.69 -4.49 13.73
C VAL A 288 -4.71 -4.20 14.88
N MET A 289 -5.04 -3.27 15.78
CA MET A 289 -4.22 -2.95 16.96
C MET A 289 -4.16 -4.08 18.02
N SER A 290 -4.88 -5.19 17.82
CA SER A 290 -4.87 -6.37 18.69
C SER A 290 -4.23 -7.62 18.07
N GLN A 291 -3.79 -7.56 16.81
CA GLN A 291 -3.11 -8.68 16.14
C GLN A 291 -1.65 -8.84 16.60
N ASP A 292 -1.10 -10.04 16.44
CA ASP A 292 0.30 -10.38 16.69
C ASP A 292 1.23 -9.90 15.56
N ILE A 293 2.55 -9.81 15.80
CA ILE A 293 3.47 -9.30 14.75
C ILE A 293 3.48 -10.22 13.53
N ASN A 294 3.37 -11.54 13.74
CA ASN A 294 3.25 -12.57 12.72
C ASN A 294 2.07 -12.33 11.75
N TRP A 295 1.04 -11.60 12.18
CA TRP A 295 0.01 -11.12 11.26
C TRP A 295 0.53 -9.98 10.38
N PHE A 296 1.24 -9.00 10.92
CA PHE A 296 1.83 -7.88 10.17
C PHE A 296 3.00 -8.25 9.24
N ASP A 297 3.77 -9.31 9.55
CA ASP A 297 4.90 -9.75 8.72
C ASP A 297 4.47 -10.36 7.38
N LYS A 298 3.18 -10.73 7.26
CA LYS A 298 2.64 -11.27 6.02
C LYS A 298 2.51 -10.18 4.95
N PRO A 299 2.92 -10.43 3.69
CA PRO A 299 2.76 -9.48 2.61
C PRO A 299 1.32 -8.96 2.43
N GLU A 300 0.31 -9.80 2.71
CA GLU A 300 -1.12 -9.43 2.63
C GLU A 300 -1.57 -8.41 3.70
N HIS A 301 -0.70 -8.11 4.67
CA HIS A 301 -0.95 -7.25 5.84
C HIS A 301 0.09 -6.12 5.94
N SER A 302 0.74 -5.78 4.82
CA SER A 302 1.56 -4.57 4.69
C SER A 302 0.79 -3.30 5.09
N SER A 303 1.51 -2.34 5.68
CA SER A 303 0.93 -1.09 6.21
C SER A 303 0.15 -0.27 5.17
N GLY A 304 0.63 -0.23 3.93
CA GLY A 304 -0.07 0.41 2.80
C GLY A 304 -1.41 -0.27 2.47
N LEU A 305 -1.45 -1.61 2.45
CA LEU A 305 -2.66 -2.38 2.17
C LEU A 305 -3.67 -2.30 3.32
N ILE A 306 -3.22 -2.31 4.57
CA ILE A 306 -4.08 -2.03 5.73
C ILE A 306 -4.66 -0.61 5.65
N GLY A 307 -3.85 0.40 5.34
CA GLY A 307 -4.32 1.78 5.15
C GLY A 307 -5.37 1.89 4.06
N ALA A 308 -5.18 1.19 2.94
CA ALA A 308 -6.15 1.10 1.85
C ALA A 308 -7.46 0.40 2.27
N ARG A 309 -7.40 -0.68 3.07
CA ARG A 309 -8.60 -1.34 3.62
C ARG A 309 -9.35 -0.40 4.59
N LEU A 310 -8.63 0.28 5.49
CA LEU A 310 -9.22 1.18 6.49
C LEU A 310 -9.89 2.42 5.84
N SER A 311 -9.25 3.00 4.82
CA SER A 311 -9.77 4.17 4.11
C SER A 311 -10.79 3.79 3.03
N THR A 312 -10.35 3.03 2.02
CA THR A 312 -11.07 2.80 0.76
C THR A 312 -12.14 1.71 0.88
N TYR A 313 -11.84 0.57 1.51
CA TYR A 313 -12.81 -0.54 1.52
C TYR A 313 -14.02 -0.23 2.41
N ALA A 314 -13.81 0.49 3.52
CA ALA A 314 -14.91 1.05 4.30
C ALA A 314 -15.86 1.93 3.47
N LEU A 315 -15.33 2.74 2.53
CA LEU A 315 -16.15 3.57 1.62
C LEU A 315 -16.86 2.75 0.54
N ILE A 316 -16.24 1.71 -0.01
CA ILE A 316 -16.90 0.77 -0.94
C ILE A 316 -18.09 0.09 -0.24
N VAL A 317 -17.90 -0.33 1.01
CA VAL A 317 -18.93 -0.97 1.84
C VAL A 317 -20.11 -0.02 2.14
N LYS A 318 -19.88 1.29 2.27
CA LYS A 318 -20.94 2.32 2.41
C LYS A 318 -21.96 2.25 1.28
N GLN A 319 -21.48 2.10 0.04
CA GLN A 319 -22.32 2.16 -1.17
C GLN A 319 -23.45 1.12 -1.13
N LEU A 320 -23.21 -0.05 -0.52
CA LEU A 320 -24.20 -1.12 -0.44
C LEU A 320 -25.43 -0.76 0.42
N VAL A 321 -25.24 -0.04 1.52
CA VAL A 321 -26.28 0.20 2.54
C VAL A 321 -26.89 1.60 2.41
N GLY A 322 -26.13 2.58 1.92
CA GLY A 322 -26.64 3.89 1.55
C GLY A 322 -27.22 3.87 0.13
N ASP A 323 -26.37 4.20 -0.84
CA ASP A 323 -26.74 4.56 -2.21
C ASP A 323 -27.49 3.42 -2.95
N ASN A 324 -27.03 2.18 -2.83
CA ASN A 324 -27.63 1.04 -3.53
C ASN A 324 -28.99 0.64 -2.95
N LEU A 325 -29.17 0.73 -1.63
CA LEU A 325 -30.44 0.42 -1.00
C LEU A 325 -31.50 1.46 -1.37
N ALA A 326 -31.15 2.74 -1.31
CA ALA A 326 -31.98 3.85 -1.77
C ALA A 326 -32.44 3.64 -3.22
N LEU A 327 -31.49 3.44 -4.14
CA LEU A 327 -31.77 3.23 -5.56
C LEU A 327 -32.61 1.97 -5.83
N ASN A 328 -32.40 0.89 -5.07
CA ASN A 328 -33.19 -0.35 -5.24
C ASN A 328 -34.64 -0.16 -4.77
N VAL A 329 -34.88 0.52 -3.65
CA VAL A 329 -36.23 0.86 -3.17
C VAL A 329 -36.92 1.82 -4.14
N GLN A 330 -36.20 2.85 -4.60
CA GLN A 330 -36.67 3.78 -5.63
C GLN A 330 -37.04 3.04 -6.92
N THR A 331 -36.16 2.18 -7.43
CA THR A 331 -36.39 1.41 -8.67
C THR A 331 -37.59 0.48 -8.53
N LEU A 332 -37.74 -0.21 -7.40
CA LEU A 332 -38.90 -1.06 -7.14
C LEU A 332 -40.20 -0.24 -7.12
N SER A 333 -40.21 0.92 -6.46
CA SER A 333 -41.36 1.84 -6.46
C SER A 333 -41.71 2.35 -7.86
N THR A 334 -40.70 2.74 -8.65
CA THR A 334 -40.83 3.15 -10.07
C THR A 334 -41.45 2.05 -10.92
N ILE A 335 -40.97 0.79 -10.78
CA ILE A 335 -41.51 -0.37 -11.51
C ILE A 335 -42.97 -0.61 -11.12
N VAL A 336 -43.28 -0.69 -9.82
CA VAL A 336 -44.63 -1.03 -9.34
C VAL A 336 -45.65 0.05 -9.71
N SER A 337 -45.34 1.32 -9.46
CA SER A 337 -46.23 2.44 -9.79
C SER A 337 -46.37 2.61 -11.31
N GLY A 338 -45.27 2.55 -12.07
CA GLY A 338 -45.28 2.65 -13.53
C GLY A 338 -46.06 1.53 -14.21
N ARG A 339 -45.84 0.27 -13.79
CA ARG A 339 -46.59 -0.90 -14.28
C ARG A 339 -48.09 -0.80 -13.97
N THR A 340 -48.44 -0.32 -12.78
CA THR A 340 -49.84 -0.12 -12.36
C THR A 340 -50.54 0.94 -13.20
N ILE A 341 -49.92 2.12 -13.33
CA ILE A 341 -50.44 3.24 -14.14
C ILE A 341 -50.60 2.82 -15.61
N ALA A 342 -49.63 2.10 -16.17
CA ALA A 342 -49.66 1.61 -17.53
C ALA A 342 -50.79 0.57 -17.75
N MET A 343 -50.95 -0.40 -16.83
CA MET A 343 -52.02 -1.40 -16.90
C MET A 343 -53.41 -0.78 -16.87
N VAL A 344 -53.64 0.21 -16.02
CA VAL A 344 -54.91 0.96 -15.95
C VAL A 344 -55.16 1.77 -17.23
N ALA A 345 -54.11 2.29 -17.88
CA ALA A 345 -54.23 3.04 -19.12
C ALA A 345 -54.55 2.15 -20.33
N ASN A 346 -53.73 1.12 -20.59
CA ASN A 346 -54.01 0.13 -21.63
C ASN A 346 -53.19 -1.15 -21.38
N TRP A 347 -53.84 -2.20 -20.86
CA TRP A 347 -53.17 -3.46 -20.51
C TRP A 347 -52.53 -4.17 -21.72
N LYS A 348 -53.11 -4.06 -22.92
CA LYS A 348 -52.60 -4.71 -24.13
C LYS A 348 -51.27 -4.11 -24.59
N MET A 349 -51.18 -2.77 -24.67
CA MET A 349 -49.92 -2.08 -24.96
C MET A 349 -48.88 -2.32 -23.86
N THR A 350 -49.33 -2.35 -22.60
CA THR A 350 -48.46 -2.55 -21.43
C THR A 350 -47.77 -3.91 -21.44
N LEU A 351 -48.46 -4.98 -21.85
CA LEU A 351 -47.84 -6.29 -22.03
C LEU A 351 -46.76 -6.28 -23.13
N ILE A 352 -47.04 -5.66 -24.29
CA ILE A 352 -46.11 -5.61 -25.42
C ILE A 352 -44.85 -4.82 -25.05
N ILE A 353 -45.00 -3.60 -24.50
CA ILE A 353 -43.84 -2.78 -24.11
C ILE A 353 -43.03 -3.46 -23.01
N THR A 354 -43.69 -4.16 -22.06
CA THR A 354 -42.97 -4.91 -21.01
C THR A 354 -42.24 -6.15 -21.55
N PHE A 355 -42.62 -6.69 -22.70
CA PHE A 355 -41.83 -7.71 -23.40
C PHE A 355 -40.63 -7.11 -24.16
N VAL A 356 -40.76 -5.87 -24.67
CA VAL A 356 -39.69 -5.15 -25.38
C VAL A 356 -38.63 -4.59 -24.40
N LEU A 357 -39.02 -4.13 -23.21
CA LEU A 357 -38.12 -3.53 -22.22
C LEU A 357 -36.92 -4.40 -21.81
N PRO A 358 -37.06 -5.73 -21.58
CA PRO A 358 -35.93 -6.62 -21.34
C PRO A 358 -34.85 -6.60 -22.42
N PHE A 359 -35.19 -6.39 -23.70
CA PHE A 359 -34.20 -6.30 -24.77
C PHE A 359 -33.38 -5.01 -24.68
N VAL A 360 -34.01 -3.89 -24.30
CA VAL A 360 -33.32 -2.62 -24.00
C VAL A 360 -32.41 -2.77 -22.76
N GLY A 361 -32.90 -3.41 -21.69
CA GLY A 361 -32.10 -3.69 -20.51
C GLY A 361 -30.90 -4.62 -20.79
N LEU A 362 -31.11 -5.66 -21.59
CA LEU A 362 -30.06 -6.60 -21.99
C LEU A 362 -29.02 -5.96 -22.91
N GLN A 363 -29.42 -5.04 -23.79
CA GLN A 363 -28.52 -4.18 -24.57
C GLN A 363 -27.64 -3.31 -23.64
N ALA A 364 -28.23 -2.62 -22.66
CA ALA A 364 -27.48 -1.80 -21.72
C ALA A 364 -26.50 -2.63 -20.87
N TYR A 365 -26.93 -3.82 -20.43
CA TYR A 365 -26.09 -4.74 -19.66
C TYR A 365 -24.95 -5.33 -20.48
N ALA A 366 -25.20 -5.76 -21.73
CA ALA A 366 -24.17 -6.28 -22.63
C ALA A 366 -23.12 -5.22 -22.97
N GLN A 367 -23.53 -3.98 -23.22
CA GLN A 367 -22.64 -2.83 -23.37
C GLN A 367 -21.76 -2.65 -22.13
N MET A 368 -22.34 -2.72 -20.93
CA MET A 368 -21.57 -2.55 -19.69
C MET A 368 -20.55 -3.68 -19.45
N LEU A 369 -20.94 -4.94 -19.68
CA LEU A 369 -20.04 -6.08 -19.60
C LEU A 369 -18.85 -5.92 -20.54
N PHE A 370 -19.10 -5.50 -21.77
CA PHE A 370 -18.05 -5.26 -22.76
C PHE A 370 -17.06 -4.19 -22.29
N LEU A 371 -17.54 -3.04 -21.83
CA LEU A 371 -16.68 -1.97 -21.28
C LEU A 371 -15.85 -2.44 -20.06
N LYS A 372 -16.43 -3.26 -19.17
CA LYS A 372 -15.69 -3.76 -17.99
C LYS A 372 -14.56 -4.73 -18.35
N GLY A 373 -14.81 -5.68 -19.26
CA GLY A 373 -13.79 -6.63 -19.72
C GLY A 373 -12.63 -5.93 -20.43
N VAL A 374 -12.95 -4.89 -21.20
CA VAL A 374 -12.00 -4.01 -21.88
C VAL A 374 -11.11 -3.24 -20.88
N ASN A 375 -11.72 -2.50 -19.94
CA ASN A 375 -10.98 -1.68 -18.96
C ASN A 375 -9.98 -2.46 -18.10
N LYS A 376 -10.22 -3.75 -17.83
CA LYS A 376 -9.27 -4.60 -17.08
C LYS A 376 -7.95 -4.79 -17.84
N ASN A 377 -8.03 -4.98 -19.16
CA ASN A 377 -6.85 -5.18 -20.01
C ASN A 377 -6.09 -3.87 -20.26
N ALA A 378 -6.80 -2.74 -20.32
CA ALA A 378 -6.17 -1.42 -20.32
C ALA A 378 -5.37 -1.20 -19.02
N LYS A 379 -5.98 -1.45 -17.84
CA LYS A 379 -5.33 -1.20 -16.54
C LYS A 379 -3.96 -1.88 -16.43
N LEU A 380 -3.88 -3.18 -16.72
CA LEU A 380 -2.62 -3.94 -16.64
C LEU A 380 -1.50 -3.34 -17.51
N LYS A 381 -1.83 -2.90 -18.73
CA LYS A 381 -0.87 -2.28 -19.64
C LYS A 381 -0.45 -0.87 -19.21
N TYR A 382 -1.34 -0.13 -18.54
CA TYR A 382 -1.01 1.16 -17.93
C TYR A 382 -0.13 0.97 -16.68
N GLU A 383 -0.34 -0.09 -15.91
CA GLU A 383 0.41 -0.43 -14.70
C GLU A 383 1.90 -0.64 -15.01
N GLU A 384 2.24 -1.39 -16.07
CA GLU A 384 3.63 -1.53 -16.54
C GLU A 384 4.31 -0.20 -16.89
N ALA A 385 3.60 0.72 -17.54
CA ALA A 385 4.14 2.03 -17.90
C ALA A 385 4.26 2.95 -16.66
N SER A 386 3.26 2.89 -15.78
CA SER A 386 3.25 3.64 -14.52
C SER A 386 4.36 3.19 -13.59
N GLN A 387 4.69 1.89 -13.54
CA GLN A 387 5.79 1.36 -12.75
C GLN A 387 7.14 1.97 -13.18
N VAL A 388 7.43 2.02 -14.49
CA VAL A 388 8.64 2.69 -15.00
C VAL A 388 8.73 4.16 -14.57
N ALA A 389 7.60 4.87 -14.52
CA ALA A 389 7.56 6.26 -14.03
C ALA A 389 7.73 6.34 -12.51
N THR A 390 7.08 5.46 -11.73
CA THR A 390 7.19 5.40 -10.26
C THR A 390 8.63 5.10 -9.84
N ASP A 391 9.24 4.07 -10.42
CA ASP A 391 10.63 3.67 -10.20
C ASP A 391 11.61 4.80 -10.52
N ALA A 392 11.40 5.50 -11.64
CA ALA A 392 12.26 6.62 -12.05
C ALA A 392 12.14 7.85 -11.14
N VAL A 393 10.95 8.12 -10.60
CA VAL A 393 10.71 9.25 -9.68
C VAL A 393 11.16 8.91 -8.27
N GLY A 394 10.91 7.70 -7.77
CA GLY A 394 11.42 7.22 -6.48
C GLY A 394 12.95 7.17 -6.47
N GLY A 395 13.54 6.67 -7.56
CA GLY A 395 14.98 6.66 -7.79
C GLY A 395 15.57 7.92 -8.42
N ILE A 396 14.90 9.09 -8.38
CA ILE A 396 15.29 10.25 -9.23
C ILE A 396 16.74 10.72 -9.02
N ARG A 397 17.27 10.65 -7.80
CA ARG A 397 18.68 10.96 -7.51
C ARG A 397 19.62 9.99 -8.24
N THR A 398 19.30 8.70 -8.25
CA THR A 398 20.03 7.65 -8.97
C THR A 398 19.90 7.81 -10.49
N VAL A 399 18.70 8.06 -11.02
CA VAL A 399 18.53 8.32 -12.46
C VAL A 399 19.39 9.52 -12.90
N ALA A 400 19.42 10.57 -12.09
CA ALA A 400 20.15 11.81 -12.36
C ALA A 400 21.68 11.68 -12.19
N SER A 401 22.19 10.89 -11.25
CA SER A 401 23.64 10.63 -11.08
C SER A 401 24.22 9.72 -12.17
N PHE A 402 23.40 8.82 -12.72
CA PHE A 402 23.74 7.96 -13.86
C PHE A 402 23.41 8.57 -15.23
N CYS A 403 22.86 9.79 -15.29
CA CYS A 403 22.44 10.48 -16.53
C CYS A 403 21.50 9.64 -17.41
N ALA A 404 20.66 8.83 -16.77
CA ALA A 404 19.82 7.82 -17.42
C ALA A 404 18.47 8.38 -17.91
N GLU A 405 18.19 9.68 -17.74
CA GLU A 405 16.87 10.29 -17.97
C GLU A 405 16.34 10.02 -19.40
N LYS A 406 17.22 10.05 -20.40
CA LYS A 406 16.88 9.75 -21.80
C LYS A 406 16.49 8.30 -22.02
N ASN A 407 17.20 7.37 -21.39
CA ASN A 407 16.93 5.93 -21.55
C ASN A 407 15.62 5.56 -20.84
N VAL A 408 15.41 6.09 -19.64
CA VAL A 408 14.13 5.98 -18.90
C VAL A 408 12.96 6.50 -19.75
N MET A 409 13.10 7.71 -20.32
CA MET A 409 12.05 8.30 -21.17
C MET A 409 11.75 7.43 -22.41
N LYS A 410 12.79 6.88 -23.05
CA LYS A 410 12.65 5.97 -24.20
C LYS A 410 11.92 4.67 -23.82
N THR A 411 12.25 4.07 -22.67
CA THR A 411 11.57 2.88 -22.15
C THR A 411 10.12 3.17 -21.80
N TYR A 412 9.83 4.30 -21.17
CA TYR A 412 8.47 4.76 -20.89
C TYR A 412 7.67 4.98 -22.18
N GLU A 413 8.22 5.67 -23.18
CA GLU A 413 7.58 5.86 -24.49
C GLU A 413 7.28 4.52 -25.19
N MET A 414 8.22 3.56 -25.15
CA MET A 414 8.01 2.22 -25.71
C MET A 414 6.89 1.46 -24.97
N LYS A 415 6.87 1.48 -23.63
CA LYS A 415 5.78 0.88 -22.85
C LYS A 415 4.44 1.54 -23.18
N CYS A 416 4.37 2.87 -23.31
CA CYS A 416 3.14 3.61 -23.65
C CYS A 416 2.56 3.26 -25.04
N LYS A 417 3.35 2.75 -26.00
CA LYS A 417 2.81 2.32 -27.32
C LYS A 417 1.79 1.18 -27.21
N SER A 418 1.89 0.32 -26.17
CA SER A 418 0.94 -0.77 -25.94
C SER A 418 -0.43 -0.28 -25.43
N PRO A 419 -0.53 0.57 -24.37
CA PRO A 419 -1.74 1.29 -24.02
C PRO A 419 -2.34 2.11 -25.17
N ILE A 420 -1.55 2.83 -25.99
CA ILE A 420 -2.08 3.62 -27.11
C ILE A 420 -2.77 2.71 -28.14
N ARG A 421 -2.12 1.64 -28.59
CA ARG A 421 -2.71 0.69 -29.55
C ARG A 421 -3.94 -0.02 -28.96
N GLN A 422 -3.91 -0.31 -27.66
CA GLN A 422 -5.04 -0.85 -26.93
C GLN A 422 -6.21 0.16 -26.97
N GLY A 423 -6.02 1.38 -26.49
CA GLY A 423 -7.05 2.43 -26.45
C GLY A 423 -7.68 2.75 -27.81
N ILE A 424 -6.92 2.69 -28.90
CA ILE A 424 -7.47 2.81 -30.27
C ILE A 424 -8.43 1.67 -30.58
N ARG A 425 -8.04 0.41 -30.31
CA ARG A 425 -8.93 -0.76 -30.49
C ARG A 425 -10.16 -0.69 -29.61
N GLU A 426 -10.01 -0.22 -28.37
CA GLU A 426 -11.10 -0.04 -27.40
C GLU A 426 -12.07 1.04 -27.86
N GLY A 427 -11.58 2.17 -28.37
CA GLY A 427 -12.40 3.23 -28.97
C GLY A 427 -13.20 2.75 -30.19
N VAL A 428 -12.58 1.99 -31.10
CA VAL A 428 -13.25 1.45 -32.29
C VAL A 428 -14.34 0.44 -31.91
N VAL A 429 -14.00 -0.59 -31.12
CA VAL A 429 -14.98 -1.65 -30.80
C VAL A 429 -16.04 -1.14 -29.81
N GLY A 430 -15.66 -0.28 -28.86
CA GLY A 430 -16.60 0.40 -27.96
C GLY A 430 -17.55 1.33 -28.71
N GLY A 431 -17.06 2.10 -29.69
CA GLY A 431 -17.88 2.96 -30.54
C GLY A 431 -18.86 2.19 -31.41
N LEU A 432 -18.41 1.11 -32.07
CA LEU A 432 -19.29 0.22 -32.85
C LEU A 432 -20.33 -0.47 -31.97
N GLY A 433 -19.93 -0.98 -30.80
CA GLY A 433 -20.82 -1.61 -29.83
C GLY A 433 -21.87 -0.64 -29.28
N PHE A 434 -21.49 0.62 -29.02
CA PHE A 434 -22.40 1.68 -28.62
C PHE A 434 -23.37 2.07 -29.74
N GLY A 435 -22.89 2.23 -30.98
CA GLY A 435 -23.73 2.52 -32.14
C GLY A 435 -24.78 1.43 -32.40
N PHE A 436 -24.37 0.16 -32.36
CA PHE A 436 -25.30 -0.97 -32.48
C PHE A 436 -26.32 -1.01 -31.33
N SER A 437 -25.86 -0.78 -30.10
CA SER A 437 -26.72 -0.70 -28.91
C SER A 437 -27.79 0.38 -29.04
N LEU A 438 -27.40 1.57 -29.50
CA LEU A 438 -28.31 2.70 -29.74
C LEU A 438 -29.29 2.42 -30.90
N ALA A 439 -28.86 1.70 -31.94
CA ALA A 439 -29.74 1.27 -33.02
C ALA A 439 -30.83 0.31 -32.54
N VAL A 440 -30.49 -0.71 -31.74
CA VAL A 440 -31.45 -1.64 -31.14
C VAL A 440 -32.49 -0.89 -30.29
N PHE A 441 -32.05 0.10 -29.51
CA PHE A 441 -32.92 0.97 -28.73
C PHE A 441 -33.94 1.74 -29.61
N TYR A 442 -33.49 2.39 -30.68
CA TYR A 442 -34.39 3.09 -31.59
C TYR A 442 -35.32 2.16 -32.39
N PHE A 443 -34.90 0.95 -32.75
CA PHE A 443 -35.78 -0.06 -33.36
C PHE A 443 -36.87 -0.54 -32.39
N ALA A 444 -36.55 -0.72 -31.10
CA ALA A 444 -37.54 -1.01 -30.07
C ALA A 444 -38.60 0.10 -29.95
N TYR A 445 -38.18 1.37 -30.03
CA TYR A 445 -39.10 2.52 -30.03
C TYR A 445 -39.99 2.55 -31.28
N ALA A 446 -39.40 2.36 -32.46
CA ALA A 446 -40.14 2.30 -33.72
C ALA A 446 -41.21 1.19 -33.71
N LEU A 447 -40.88 0.01 -33.16
CA LEU A 447 -41.82 -1.09 -32.97
C LEU A 447 -42.97 -0.70 -32.02
N CYS A 448 -42.66 -0.04 -30.89
CA CYS A 448 -43.68 0.40 -29.94
C CYS A 448 -44.68 1.38 -30.56
N PHE A 449 -44.20 2.37 -31.33
CA PHE A 449 -45.07 3.31 -32.03
C PHE A 449 -45.84 2.68 -33.19
N TYR A 450 -45.23 1.77 -33.96
CA TYR A 450 -45.91 1.04 -35.04
C TYR A 450 -47.08 0.19 -34.53
N VAL A 451 -46.85 -0.58 -33.45
CA VAL A 451 -47.91 -1.38 -32.81
C VAL A 451 -48.98 -0.48 -32.19
N GLY A 452 -48.58 0.61 -31.54
CA GLY A 452 -49.51 1.62 -31.00
C GLY A 452 -50.42 2.20 -32.08
N ALA A 453 -49.86 2.67 -33.20
CA ALA A 453 -50.62 3.21 -34.33
C ALA A 453 -51.63 2.19 -34.87
N LYS A 454 -51.25 0.91 -34.98
CA LYS A 454 -52.14 -0.19 -35.39
C LYS A 454 -53.30 -0.41 -34.40
N PHE A 455 -53.10 -0.19 -33.10
CA PHE A 455 -54.19 -0.25 -32.11
C PHE A 455 -55.12 0.97 -32.16
N VAL A 456 -54.61 2.17 -32.47
CA VAL A 456 -55.48 3.34 -32.76
C VAL A 456 -56.34 3.07 -33.99
N GLN A 457 -55.74 2.60 -35.09
CA GLN A 457 -56.44 2.27 -36.33
C GLN A 457 -57.55 1.21 -36.13
N GLN A 458 -57.34 0.27 -35.21
CA GLN A 458 -58.32 -0.77 -34.84
C GLN A 458 -59.32 -0.33 -33.76
N GLY A 459 -59.28 0.92 -33.27
CA GLY A 459 -60.15 1.41 -32.20
C GLY A 459 -59.93 0.72 -30.84
N LYS A 460 -58.78 0.06 -30.63
CA LYS A 460 -58.47 -0.74 -29.41
C LYS A 460 -57.73 0.04 -28.32
N ALA A 461 -57.29 1.25 -28.64
CA ALA A 461 -56.61 2.17 -27.74
C ALA A 461 -56.75 3.60 -28.25
N THR A 462 -56.79 4.59 -27.37
CA THR A 462 -56.69 6.00 -27.79
C THR A 462 -55.23 6.46 -27.89
N PHE A 463 -54.97 7.50 -28.69
CA PHE A 463 -53.64 8.11 -28.80
C PHE A 463 -53.06 8.53 -27.43
N PRO A 464 -53.82 9.21 -26.53
CA PRO A 464 -53.32 9.57 -25.20
C PRO A 464 -52.97 8.37 -24.32
N GLU A 465 -53.74 7.26 -24.39
CA GLU A 465 -53.41 6.02 -23.65
C GLU A 465 -52.07 5.43 -24.09
N ILE A 466 -51.82 5.35 -25.39
CA ILE A 466 -50.56 4.81 -25.93
C ILE A 466 -49.38 5.67 -25.47
N PHE A 467 -49.50 7.00 -25.56
CA PHE A 467 -48.46 7.91 -25.08
C PHE A 467 -48.27 7.83 -23.56
N LYS A 468 -49.33 7.57 -22.79
CA LYS A 468 -49.24 7.33 -21.34
C LYS A 468 -48.44 6.07 -21.04
N VAL A 469 -48.83 4.95 -21.63
CA VAL A 469 -48.15 3.66 -21.44
C VAL A 469 -46.68 3.75 -21.88
N PHE A 470 -46.42 4.39 -23.03
CA PHE A 470 -45.07 4.60 -23.56
C PHE A 470 -44.20 5.40 -22.58
N PHE A 471 -44.55 6.65 -22.25
CA PHE A 471 -43.70 7.49 -21.40
C PHE A 471 -43.53 6.94 -20.00
N VAL A 472 -44.57 6.39 -19.39
CA VAL A 472 -44.50 5.83 -18.02
C VAL A 472 -43.53 4.64 -17.95
N LEU A 473 -43.61 3.70 -18.91
CA LEU A 473 -42.76 2.52 -18.92
C LEU A 473 -41.33 2.82 -19.39
N VAL A 474 -41.16 3.72 -20.36
CA VAL A 474 -39.85 4.14 -20.88
C VAL A 474 -39.05 4.92 -19.84
N LEU A 475 -39.64 5.94 -19.21
CA LEU A 475 -38.96 6.71 -18.16
C LEU A 475 -38.71 5.85 -16.92
N GLY A 476 -39.60 4.90 -16.62
CA GLY A 476 -39.37 3.91 -15.58
C GLY A 476 -38.17 3.00 -15.85
N ALA A 477 -37.95 2.62 -17.12
CA ALA A 477 -36.82 1.78 -17.53
C ALA A 477 -35.45 2.46 -17.40
N GLU A 478 -35.39 3.80 -17.46
CA GLU A 478 -34.15 4.54 -17.19
C GLU A 478 -33.66 4.30 -15.75
N GLY A 479 -34.58 4.27 -14.78
CA GLY A 479 -34.25 3.93 -13.38
C GLY A 479 -33.68 2.51 -13.24
N ILE A 480 -34.26 1.54 -13.96
CA ILE A 480 -33.77 0.15 -13.99
C ILE A 480 -32.34 0.06 -14.53
N SER A 481 -32.05 0.80 -15.60
CA SER A 481 -30.71 0.88 -16.20
C SER A 481 -29.67 1.39 -15.20
N ARG A 482 -29.99 2.44 -14.43
CA ARG A 482 -29.13 2.97 -13.37
C ARG A 482 -28.86 1.93 -12.26
N SER A 483 -29.88 1.22 -11.78
CA SER A 483 -29.72 0.14 -10.78
C SER A 483 -28.85 -1.01 -11.30
N SER A 484 -29.07 -1.42 -12.55
CA SER A 484 -28.31 -2.50 -13.20
C SER A 484 -26.82 -2.15 -13.40
N ALA A 485 -26.51 -0.90 -13.71
CA ALA A 485 -25.13 -0.42 -13.82
C ALA A 485 -24.36 -0.57 -12.49
N ILE A 486 -24.99 -0.22 -11.36
CA ILE A 486 -24.34 -0.35 -10.04
C ILE A 486 -24.24 -1.82 -9.62
N GLY A 487 -25.24 -2.65 -9.94
CA GLY A 487 -25.22 -4.09 -9.69
C GLY A 487 -23.98 -4.80 -10.25
N ALA A 488 -23.41 -4.32 -11.36
CA ALA A 488 -22.20 -4.89 -11.93
C ALA A 488 -20.91 -4.64 -11.12
N ASP A 489 -20.92 -3.74 -10.12
CA ASP A 489 -19.81 -3.58 -9.15
C ASP A 489 -20.02 -4.36 -7.84
N SER A 490 -21.11 -5.13 -7.75
CA SER A 490 -21.41 -6.01 -6.59
C SER A 490 -20.25 -6.94 -6.22
N ASN A 491 -19.47 -7.44 -7.19
CA ASN A 491 -18.28 -8.25 -6.89
C ASN A 491 -17.26 -7.47 -6.05
N LYS A 492 -16.88 -6.24 -6.46
CA LYS A 492 -15.94 -5.39 -5.70
C LYS A 492 -16.45 -5.10 -4.28
N ILE A 493 -17.76 -4.90 -4.13
CA ILE A 493 -18.40 -4.67 -2.84
C ILE A 493 -18.31 -5.92 -1.95
N ASN A 494 -18.58 -7.10 -2.50
CA ASN A 494 -18.44 -8.37 -1.78
C ASN A 494 -16.98 -8.67 -1.43
N ASP A 495 -16.03 -8.41 -2.33
CA ASP A 495 -14.60 -8.60 -2.09
C ASP A 495 -14.14 -7.66 -0.96
N ALA A 496 -14.49 -6.37 -1.02
CA ALA A 496 -14.19 -5.40 0.03
C ALA A 496 -14.85 -5.76 1.37
N ALA A 497 -16.12 -6.19 1.37
CA ALA A 497 -16.82 -6.63 2.59
C ALA A 497 -16.19 -7.90 3.18
N THR A 498 -15.73 -8.83 2.34
CA THR A 498 -15.03 -10.04 2.78
C THR A 498 -13.71 -9.68 3.44
N SER A 499 -12.88 -8.83 2.82
CA SER A 499 -11.63 -8.33 3.42
C SER A 499 -11.84 -7.54 4.72
N VAL A 500 -12.94 -6.80 4.85
CA VAL A 500 -13.32 -6.12 6.10
C VAL A 500 -13.68 -7.12 7.18
N PHE A 501 -14.50 -8.14 6.87
CA PHE A 501 -14.88 -9.16 7.85
C PHE A 501 -13.73 -10.11 8.21
N GLU A 502 -12.80 -10.41 7.30
CA GLU A 502 -11.57 -11.15 7.60
C GLU A 502 -10.77 -10.47 8.72
N ILE A 503 -10.61 -9.14 8.68
CA ILE A 503 -9.95 -8.36 9.74
C ILE A 503 -10.78 -8.34 11.03
N LEU A 504 -12.11 -8.23 10.94
CA LEU A 504 -12.99 -8.18 12.12
C LEU A 504 -13.17 -9.54 12.82
N ASP A 505 -13.00 -10.65 12.09
CA ASP A 505 -13.12 -12.02 12.60
C ASP A 505 -11.78 -12.61 13.04
N CYS A 506 -10.67 -12.01 12.63
CA CYS A 506 -9.34 -12.44 13.05
C CYS A 506 -9.15 -12.17 14.55
N LYS A 507 -9.15 -13.24 15.34
CA LYS A 507 -8.71 -13.20 16.73
C LYS A 507 -7.24 -13.56 16.79
N SER A 508 -6.44 -12.68 17.40
CA SER A 508 -5.05 -12.99 17.73
C SER A 508 -4.97 -14.23 18.62
N LYS A 509 -3.91 -15.03 18.44
CA LYS A 509 -3.56 -16.10 19.39
C LYS A 509 -3.06 -15.52 20.72
N MET A 510 -2.37 -14.39 20.66
CA MET A 510 -1.85 -13.63 21.80
C MET A 510 -2.73 -12.40 22.05
N ASP A 511 -3.65 -12.50 23.01
CA ASP A 511 -4.56 -11.41 23.36
C ASP A 511 -3.90 -10.43 24.34
N TYR A 512 -3.28 -9.39 23.78
CA TYR A 512 -2.70 -8.26 24.51
C TYR A 512 -3.73 -7.36 25.23
N SER A 513 -5.03 -7.61 25.05
CA SER A 513 -6.11 -6.83 25.66
C SER A 513 -6.72 -7.48 26.91
N SER A 514 -6.44 -8.76 27.18
CA SER A 514 -6.82 -9.41 28.43
C SER A 514 -6.05 -8.84 29.63
N GLU A 515 -6.74 -8.69 30.76
CA GLU A 515 -6.14 -8.31 32.06
C GLU A 515 -5.82 -9.53 32.94
N GLU A 516 -6.13 -10.75 32.49
CA GLU A 516 -5.97 -11.98 33.28
C GLU A 516 -4.51 -12.48 33.28
N GLY A 517 -3.76 -12.24 34.36
CA GLY A 517 -2.54 -12.99 34.66
C GLY A 517 -1.66 -12.44 35.79
N VAL A 518 -0.55 -13.12 36.02
CA VAL A 518 0.31 -12.94 37.21
C VAL A 518 1.38 -11.87 36.95
N THR A 519 1.66 -11.01 37.93
CA THR A 519 2.79 -10.05 37.87
C THR A 519 3.88 -10.44 38.87
N ILE A 520 5.15 -10.42 38.44
CA ILE A 520 6.28 -11.06 39.15
C ILE A 520 7.27 -10.05 39.74
N ALA A 521 7.87 -10.40 40.88
CA ALA A 521 8.76 -9.54 41.66
C ALA A 521 10.28 -9.73 41.40
N SER A 522 10.80 -10.96 41.27
CA SER A 522 12.21 -11.29 40.89
C SER A 522 12.55 -12.79 41.07
N VAL A 523 13.23 -13.46 40.11
CA VAL A 523 13.86 -14.80 40.24
C VAL A 523 15.17 -14.89 39.36
N ARG A 524 15.81 -16.07 39.24
CA ARG A 524 17.07 -16.42 38.52
C ARG A 524 16.93 -17.79 37.84
N GLY A 525 17.57 -17.99 36.67
CA GLY A 525 17.83 -19.29 36.03
C GLY A 525 16.90 -19.70 34.88
N ASP A 526 17.29 -20.56 33.93
CA ASP A 526 18.58 -20.63 33.19
C ASP A 526 18.26 -21.13 31.75
N ILE A 527 18.88 -20.75 30.63
CA ILE A 527 20.02 -19.84 30.38
C ILE A 527 19.85 -18.50 31.10
N ASP A 528 20.71 -18.24 32.09
CA ASP A 528 20.60 -17.05 32.91
C ASP A 528 21.11 -15.83 32.14
N PHE A 529 20.19 -14.95 31.77
CA PHE A 529 20.48 -13.54 31.53
C PHE A 529 20.71 -12.82 32.87
N GLN A 530 21.67 -13.31 33.65
CA GLN A 530 22.24 -12.56 34.77
C GLN A 530 23.21 -11.53 34.21
N ASN A 531 23.09 -10.29 34.69
CA ASN A 531 23.91 -9.17 34.26
C ASN A 531 23.82 -8.95 32.73
N THR A 532 24.95 -8.80 32.05
CA THR A 532 25.03 -8.44 30.63
C THR A 532 25.44 -9.63 29.77
N VAL A 533 24.60 -10.04 28.82
CA VAL A 533 24.90 -11.12 27.87
C VAL A 533 24.97 -10.58 26.45
N ALA A 534 26.08 -10.84 25.75
CA ALA A 534 26.25 -10.54 24.33
C ALA A 534 25.91 -11.76 23.46
N LEU A 535 25.06 -11.57 22.46
CA LEU A 535 24.72 -12.54 21.42
C LEU A 535 25.54 -12.23 20.16
N VAL A 536 26.43 -13.15 19.77
CA VAL A 536 27.39 -12.97 18.66
C VAL A 536 27.22 -14.09 17.64
N GLY A 537 27.49 -13.81 16.35
CA GLY A 537 27.42 -14.82 15.29
C GLY A 537 27.17 -14.22 13.91
N GLU A 538 27.24 -15.06 12.88
CA GLU A 538 27.07 -14.69 11.47
C GLU A 538 25.68 -14.04 11.17
N SER A 539 25.56 -13.34 10.03
CA SER A 539 24.25 -12.81 9.61
C SER A 539 23.26 -13.96 9.39
N GLY A 540 22.02 -13.81 9.87
CA GLY A 540 21.03 -14.89 9.85
C GLY A 540 21.16 -15.96 10.94
N SER A 541 22.14 -15.88 11.87
CA SER A 541 22.35 -16.92 12.89
C SER A 541 21.27 -17.03 13.99
N GLY A 542 20.26 -16.15 13.99
CA GLY A 542 19.12 -16.17 14.92
C GLY A 542 19.14 -15.11 16.04
N LYS A 543 20.15 -14.22 16.08
CA LYS A 543 20.35 -13.21 17.14
C LYS A 543 19.09 -12.37 17.46
N SER A 544 18.58 -11.62 16.47
CA SER A 544 17.37 -10.80 16.65
C SER A 544 16.10 -11.64 16.84
N THR A 545 16.09 -12.90 16.40
CA THR A 545 15.00 -13.85 16.68
C THR A 545 14.90 -14.16 18.17
N VAL A 546 16.03 -14.27 18.89
CA VAL A 546 16.03 -14.42 20.36
C VAL A 546 15.40 -13.19 21.02
N ILE A 547 15.70 -11.98 20.56
CA ILE A 547 15.09 -10.75 21.06
C ILE A 547 13.57 -10.74 20.79
N ALA A 548 13.13 -11.06 19.57
CA ALA A 548 11.71 -11.12 19.24
C ALA A 548 10.92 -12.18 20.03
N LEU A 549 11.55 -13.32 20.36
CA LEU A 549 10.99 -14.34 21.24
C LEU A 549 10.92 -13.88 22.70
N LEU A 550 11.91 -13.13 23.20
CA LEU A 550 11.89 -12.51 24.54
C LEU A 550 10.85 -11.37 24.66
N GLU A 551 10.65 -10.59 23.60
CA GLU A 551 9.54 -9.62 23.51
C GLU A 551 8.18 -10.30 23.29
N ARG A 552 8.17 -11.62 23.10
CA ARG A 552 7.02 -12.48 22.79
C ARG A 552 6.20 -11.97 21.61
N PHE A 553 6.91 -11.56 20.57
CA PHE A 553 6.34 -11.32 19.25
C PHE A 553 5.93 -12.63 18.55
N TYR A 554 6.59 -13.73 18.91
CA TYR A 554 6.26 -15.09 18.49
C TYR A 554 6.29 -16.00 19.73
N ASP A 555 5.42 -17.01 19.77
CA ASP A 555 5.59 -18.16 20.66
C ASP A 555 6.41 -19.24 19.90
N PRO A 556 7.33 -19.99 20.54
CA PRO A 556 8.14 -21.01 19.86
C PRO A 556 7.32 -22.25 19.52
N ASP A 557 7.56 -22.85 18.34
CA ASP A 557 6.86 -24.09 17.90
C ASP A 557 7.16 -25.31 18.78
N SER A 558 8.32 -25.31 19.45
CA SER A 558 8.71 -26.32 20.44
C SER A 558 9.70 -25.74 21.46
N GLY A 559 9.70 -26.29 22.68
CA GLY A 559 10.39 -25.69 23.81
C GLY A 559 9.54 -24.65 24.55
N SER A 560 10.13 -24.02 25.56
CA SER A 560 9.49 -23.02 26.42
C SER A 560 10.52 -21.95 26.79
N ILE A 561 10.03 -20.73 27.06
CA ILE A 561 10.88 -19.59 27.41
C ILE A 561 10.39 -19.08 28.77
N PHE A 562 11.26 -19.14 29.76
CA PHE A 562 10.91 -18.76 31.13
C PHE A 562 11.40 -17.35 31.44
N LEU A 563 10.56 -16.58 32.12
CA LEU A 563 10.93 -15.33 32.78
C LEU A 563 10.54 -15.48 34.24
N ASP A 564 11.51 -15.41 35.15
CA ASP A 564 11.33 -15.68 36.57
C ASP A 564 10.60 -17.03 36.86
N ASP A 565 11.08 -18.15 36.29
CA ASP A 565 10.45 -19.50 36.33
C ASP A 565 9.03 -19.63 35.75
N ILE A 566 8.45 -18.56 35.20
CA ILE A 566 7.12 -18.61 34.54
C ILE A 566 7.31 -18.70 33.03
N ASP A 567 6.73 -19.74 32.42
CA ASP A 567 6.67 -19.88 30.97
C ASP A 567 5.89 -18.70 30.37
N LEU A 568 6.57 -17.91 29.53
CA LEU A 568 6.01 -16.75 28.84
C LEU A 568 4.75 -17.10 28.05
N GLN A 569 4.60 -18.34 27.57
CA GLN A 569 3.38 -18.79 26.87
C GLN A 569 2.15 -18.79 27.80
N THR A 570 2.34 -19.13 29.08
CA THR A 570 1.29 -19.15 30.10
C THR A 570 0.94 -17.76 30.62
N PHE A 571 1.86 -16.79 30.48
CA PHE A 571 1.60 -15.40 30.79
C PHE A 571 0.47 -14.87 29.89
N LYS A 572 -0.49 -14.18 30.49
CA LYS A 572 -1.44 -13.30 29.80
C LYS A 572 -1.52 -12.04 30.65
N GLY A 573 -1.85 -10.90 30.06
CA GLY A 573 -1.95 -9.66 30.81
C GLY A 573 -0.96 -8.57 30.44
N ARG A 574 -1.33 -7.36 30.87
CA ARG A 574 -0.65 -6.12 30.55
C ARG A 574 0.16 -5.63 31.75
N LEU A 575 1.42 -5.29 31.54
CA LEU A 575 2.19 -4.56 32.56
C LEU A 575 1.46 -3.25 32.94
N PRO A 576 1.27 -2.96 34.24
CA PRO A 576 0.46 -1.82 34.67
C PRO A 576 1.08 -0.48 34.23
N LYS A 577 0.27 0.38 33.61
CA LYS A 577 0.69 1.71 33.14
C LYS A 577 0.91 2.70 34.30
N LYS A 578 2.01 2.58 35.04
CA LYS A 578 2.50 3.68 35.88
C LYS A 578 3.00 4.80 34.98
N ARG A 579 2.21 5.87 34.84
CA ARG A 579 2.64 7.14 34.22
C ARG A 579 3.56 7.91 35.18
N SER A 580 4.84 7.53 35.21
CA SER A 580 5.90 8.34 35.84
C SER A 580 6.22 9.55 34.95
N LEU A 581 5.45 10.62 35.11
CA LEU A 581 5.63 11.93 34.45
C LEU A 581 6.93 12.67 34.84
N LEU A 582 7.79 12.04 35.65
CA LEU A 582 8.93 12.64 36.35
C LEU A 582 10.31 12.35 35.72
N LEU A 583 10.37 11.68 34.56
CA LEU A 583 11.63 11.26 33.90
C LEU A 583 11.94 12.04 32.60
N LEU A 584 11.41 13.27 32.46
CA LEU A 584 11.49 14.06 31.23
C LEU A 584 12.85 14.72 30.95
N LYS A 585 13.79 14.73 31.90
CA LYS A 585 15.17 15.20 31.71
C LYS A 585 16.17 14.06 31.80
N GLN A 586 16.14 13.16 30.81
CA GLN A 586 17.26 12.24 30.58
C GLN A 586 18.44 13.03 30.00
N PRO A 587 19.62 13.07 30.65
CA PRO A 587 20.75 13.89 30.19
C PRO A 587 21.18 13.52 28.77
N ILE A 588 21.10 12.22 28.44
CA ILE A 588 21.44 11.58 27.15
C ILE A 588 20.84 12.30 25.93
N ALA A 589 19.64 12.88 26.06
CA ALA A 589 18.97 13.57 24.95
C ALA A 589 18.64 15.05 25.24
N HIS A 590 18.76 15.50 26.50
CA HIS A 590 18.33 16.85 26.89
C HIS A 590 19.10 17.96 26.17
N GLU A 591 20.41 17.78 25.96
CA GLU A 591 21.30 18.79 25.38
C GLU A 591 20.91 19.16 23.94
N PHE A 592 20.87 18.18 23.03
CA PHE A 592 20.52 18.45 21.63
C PHE A 592 19.04 18.78 21.44
N ILE A 593 18.12 18.21 22.24
CA ILE A 593 16.70 18.57 22.18
C ILE A 593 16.51 20.03 22.58
N SER A 594 17.21 20.51 23.60
CA SER A 594 17.13 21.91 24.04
C SER A 594 17.77 22.90 23.06
N ALA A 595 18.58 22.42 22.12
CA ALA A 595 19.13 23.23 21.04
C ALA A 595 18.16 23.41 19.85
N PHE A 596 17.05 22.66 19.78
CA PHE A 596 16.02 22.90 18.77
C PHE A 596 15.14 24.13 19.11
N PRO A 597 14.66 24.89 18.10
CA PRO A 597 13.85 26.09 18.34
C PRO A 597 12.60 25.89 19.20
N ASP A 598 11.92 24.74 19.05
CA ASP A 598 10.72 24.39 19.83
C ASP A 598 11.01 23.40 20.98
N GLY A 599 12.29 23.11 21.23
CA GLY A 599 12.74 22.16 22.23
C GLY A 599 12.11 20.77 22.09
N TYR A 600 11.44 20.32 23.15
CA TYR A 600 10.73 19.03 23.19
C TYR A 600 9.46 18.98 22.30
N ASN A 601 8.99 20.11 21.76
CA ASN A 601 7.83 20.17 20.87
C ASN A 601 8.19 20.06 19.38
N THR A 602 9.48 19.98 19.03
CA THR A 602 9.93 19.90 17.63
C THR A 602 9.40 18.65 16.91
N ILE A 603 8.77 18.86 15.76
CA ILE A 603 8.16 17.81 14.94
C ILE A 603 9.26 17.11 14.11
N VAL A 604 9.73 15.95 14.56
CA VAL A 604 10.85 15.20 13.96
C VAL A 604 10.62 14.65 12.53
N GLY A 605 9.41 14.79 11.99
CA GLY A 605 9.01 14.30 10.66
C GLY A 605 8.76 12.78 10.59
N GLU A 606 8.38 12.30 9.40
CA GLU A 606 8.13 10.88 9.16
C GLU A 606 9.39 10.05 9.45
N ARG A 607 9.24 8.98 10.26
CA ARG A 607 10.34 8.12 10.75
C ARG A 607 11.54 8.90 11.33
N GLY A 608 11.29 10.11 11.84
CA GLY A 608 12.33 10.98 12.39
C GLY A 608 13.32 11.54 11.37
N ILE A 609 12.94 11.70 10.10
CA ILE A 609 13.84 12.11 9.00
C ILE A 609 14.63 13.41 9.26
N GLN A 610 14.20 14.27 10.18
CA GLN A 610 14.90 15.50 10.57
C GLN A 610 16.01 15.30 11.61
N LEU A 611 16.19 14.07 12.13
CA LEU A 611 17.22 13.71 13.10
C LEU A 611 18.34 12.89 12.46
N SER A 612 19.59 13.10 12.89
CA SER A 612 20.71 12.20 12.56
C SER A 612 20.54 10.81 13.19
N GLY A 613 21.28 9.80 12.72
CA GLY A 613 21.27 8.45 13.32
C GLY A 613 21.51 8.49 14.82
N GLY A 614 22.58 9.15 15.26
CA GLY A 614 22.90 9.31 16.68
C GLY A 614 21.88 10.10 17.50
N GLN A 615 21.11 11.00 16.88
CA GLN A 615 19.99 11.67 17.55
C GLN A 615 18.80 10.71 17.71
N LYS A 616 18.44 9.95 16.67
CA LYS A 616 17.38 8.91 16.73
C LYS A 616 17.68 7.86 17.81
N GLN A 617 18.91 7.37 17.85
CA GLN A 617 19.39 6.40 18.84
C GLN A 617 19.18 6.92 20.27
N ARG A 618 19.63 8.15 20.55
CA ARG A 618 19.48 8.79 21.87
C ARG A 618 18.03 9.00 22.29
N VAL A 619 17.12 9.32 21.35
CA VAL A 619 15.67 9.37 21.63
C VAL A 619 15.12 7.98 21.94
N ALA A 620 15.53 6.94 21.21
CA ALA A 620 15.09 5.57 21.43
C ALA A 620 15.55 5.03 22.80
N ILE A 621 16.80 5.30 23.18
CA ILE A 621 17.39 4.97 24.49
C ILE A 621 16.66 5.71 25.61
N ALA A 622 16.44 7.03 25.48
CA ALA A 622 15.67 7.81 26.45
C ALA A 622 14.24 7.26 26.63
N ARG A 623 13.58 6.85 25.55
CA ARG A 623 12.25 6.20 25.57
C ARG A 623 12.26 4.87 26.31
N ALA A 624 13.32 4.06 26.18
CA ALA A 624 13.46 2.81 26.93
C ALA A 624 13.65 3.08 28.44
N ILE A 625 14.53 4.01 28.81
CA ILE A 625 14.84 4.35 30.22
C ILE A 625 13.62 4.90 30.96
N ILE A 626 12.76 5.69 30.30
CA ILE A 626 11.54 6.27 30.92
C ILE A 626 10.59 5.19 31.49
N LYS A 627 10.60 3.98 30.91
CA LYS A 627 9.83 2.82 31.41
C LYS A 627 10.43 2.20 32.69
N ASN A 628 11.68 2.56 33.02
CA ASN A 628 12.55 1.93 34.03
C ASN A 628 12.47 0.40 34.03
N PRO A 629 12.83 -0.26 32.91
CA PRO A 629 12.71 -1.70 32.78
C PRO A 629 13.74 -2.43 33.64
N LYS A 630 13.40 -3.64 34.10
CA LYS A 630 14.32 -4.58 34.78
C LYS A 630 15.21 -5.34 33.79
N VAL A 631 14.65 -5.64 32.61
CA VAL A 631 15.31 -6.31 31.49
C VAL A 631 15.44 -5.31 30.34
N LEU A 632 16.66 -5.10 29.86
CA LEU A 632 16.99 -4.23 28.75
C LEU A 632 17.40 -5.10 27.54
N LEU A 633 16.79 -4.85 26.38
CA LEU A 633 17.14 -5.51 25.12
C LEU A 633 17.76 -4.46 24.21
N LEU A 634 18.98 -4.71 23.74
CA LEU A 634 19.76 -3.82 22.88
C LEU A 634 20.08 -4.55 21.58
N ASP A 635 19.16 -4.48 20.60
CA ASP A 635 19.39 -4.99 19.25
C ASP A 635 20.15 -3.93 18.43
N GLU A 636 21.43 -4.19 18.13
CA GLU A 636 22.32 -3.35 17.33
C GLU A 636 22.35 -1.86 17.73
N ALA A 637 22.30 -1.58 19.04
CA ALA A 637 22.08 -0.24 19.59
C ALA A 637 23.17 0.82 19.28
N THR A 638 24.26 0.46 18.60
CA THR A 638 25.35 1.34 18.13
C THR A 638 25.58 1.29 16.61
N SER A 639 24.76 0.57 15.83
CA SER A 639 24.92 0.49 14.37
C SER A 639 24.54 1.79 13.65
N ALA A 640 25.16 2.04 12.48
CA ALA A 640 24.95 3.21 11.62
C ALA A 640 25.13 4.57 12.35
N LEU A 641 26.13 4.66 13.24
CA LEU A 641 26.54 5.88 13.93
C LEU A 641 27.91 6.36 13.46
N ASP A 642 28.11 7.68 13.45
CA ASP A 642 29.45 8.28 13.37
C ASP A 642 30.19 8.10 14.70
N VAL A 643 31.54 8.09 14.68
CA VAL A 643 32.39 7.79 15.84
C VAL A 643 32.14 8.71 17.04
N GLU A 644 31.75 9.97 16.82
CA GLU A 644 31.45 10.90 17.91
C GLU A 644 30.09 10.58 18.55
N SER A 645 29.04 10.39 17.73
CA SER A 645 27.74 9.91 18.18
C SER A 645 27.82 8.54 18.85
N GLU A 646 28.60 7.61 18.30
CA GLU A 646 28.80 6.25 18.83
C GLU A 646 29.36 6.32 20.25
N ARG A 647 30.42 7.10 20.48
CA ARG A 647 31.01 7.27 21.82
C ARG A 647 29.99 7.81 22.83
N VAL A 648 29.21 8.83 22.44
CA VAL A 648 28.18 9.44 23.31
C VAL A 648 27.02 8.47 23.57
N VAL A 649 26.65 7.65 22.58
CA VAL A 649 25.64 6.59 22.73
C VAL A 649 26.14 5.44 23.61
N GLN A 650 27.39 5.00 23.44
CA GLN A 650 27.97 3.93 24.25
C GLN A 650 28.11 4.37 25.71
N GLU A 651 28.62 5.58 26.00
CA GLU A 651 28.66 6.15 27.35
C GLU A 651 27.26 6.23 27.98
N ALA A 652 26.24 6.59 27.18
CA ALA A 652 24.85 6.58 27.61
C ALA A 652 24.31 5.17 27.90
N LEU A 653 24.69 4.16 27.10
CA LEU A 653 24.30 2.77 27.31
C LEU A 653 24.98 2.16 28.54
N ASP A 654 26.28 2.38 28.73
CA ASP A 654 27.05 1.86 29.87
C ASP A 654 26.42 2.29 31.20
N ASN A 655 26.05 3.57 31.33
CA ASN A 655 25.34 4.12 32.48
C ASN A 655 23.93 3.51 32.71
N VAL A 656 23.33 2.92 31.69
CA VAL A 656 21.95 2.37 31.70
C VAL A 656 21.94 0.85 31.89
N VAL A 657 23.01 0.16 31.52
CA VAL A 657 23.20 -1.29 31.78
C VAL A 657 23.37 -1.56 33.28
N VAL A 658 24.03 -0.65 34.03
CA VAL A 658 24.27 -0.82 35.46
C VAL A 658 22.98 -1.11 36.24
N GLY A 659 22.95 -2.26 36.91
CA GLY A 659 21.83 -2.69 37.76
C GLY A 659 20.62 -3.26 37.00
N ARG A 660 20.76 -3.61 35.72
CA ARG A 660 19.71 -4.23 34.89
C ARG A 660 20.22 -5.50 34.23
N THR A 661 19.36 -6.51 34.10
CA THR A 661 19.61 -7.61 33.17
C THR A 661 19.61 -7.03 31.75
N THR A 662 20.67 -7.27 30.98
CA THR A 662 20.82 -6.72 29.63
C THR A 662 21.18 -7.82 28.63
N VAL A 663 20.42 -7.89 27.54
CA VAL A 663 20.75 -8.73 26.37
C VAL A 663 21.17 -7.81 25.24
N VAL A 664 22.37 -8.01 24.71
CA VAL A 664 22.97 -7.16 23.66
C VAL A 664 23.23 -7.99 22.41
N VAL A 665 22.72 -7.55 21.27
CA VAL A 665 23.18 -7.98 19.95
C VAL A 665 24.10 -6.88 19.43
N ALA A 666 25.40 -7.15 19.37
CA ALA A 666 26.39 -6.18 18.91
C ALA A 666 27.36 -6.84 17.93
N HIS A 667 27.77 -6.09 16.90
CA HIS A 667 28.84 -6.46 15.97
C HIS A 667 30.19 -5.84 16.37
N LEU A 668 30.18 -4.87 17.30
CA LEU A 668 31.36 -4.15 17.76
C LEU A 668 32.02 -4.83 18.96
N LEU A 669 33.31 -5.13 18.80
CA LEU A 669 34.10 -5.88 19.78
C LEU A 669 34.34 -5.08 21.08
N SER A 670 34.20 -3.74 21.03
CA SER A 670 34.15 -2.84 22.19
C SER A 670 32.96 -3.15 23.10
N THR A 671 31.75 -3.23 22.53
CA THR A 671 30.51 -3.52 23.26
C THR A 671 30.48 -4.97 23.76
N ILE A 672 30.99 -5.92 22.97
CA ILE A 672 31.06 -7.35 23.35
C ILE A 672 32.02 -7.57 24.53
N ARG A 673 33.15 -6.84 24.59
CA ARG A 673 34.14 -6.93 25.68
C ARG A 673 33.61 -6.56 27.07
N GLY A 674 32.57 -5.72 27.12
CA GLY A 674 31.94 -5.30 28.37
C GLY A 674 30.89 -6.27 28.91
N ALA A 675 30.56 -7.35 28.19
CA ALA A 675 29.56 -8.32 28.61
C ALA A 675 30.13 -9.34 29.61
N ASP A 676 29.35 -9.65 30.65
CA ASP A 676 29.66 -10.68 31.65
C ASP A 676 29.74 -12.08 31.02
N ALA A 677 28.90 -12.34 30.02
CA ALA A 677 28.91 -13.55 29.22
C ALA A 677 28.66 -13.26 27.73
N ILE A 678 29.29 -14.05 26.86
CA ILE A 678 29.11 -14.02 25.41
C ILE A 678 28.57 -15.40 25.02
N ALA A 679 27.54 -15.42 24.17
CA ALA A 679 26.99 -16.64 23.56
C ALA A 679 27.13 -16.55 22.04
N VAL A 680 27.83 -17.53 21.46
CA VAL A 680 28.11 -17.60 20.01
C VAL A 680 27.05 -18.47 19.33
N LEU A 681 26.20 -17.86 18.51
CA LEU A 681 25.17 -18.53 17.73
C LEU A 681 25.66 -18.87 16.32
N LYS A 682 25.53 -20.14 15.94
CA LYS A 682 25.70 -20.62 14.56
C LYS A 682 24.52 -21.52 14.20
N ASN A 683 23.88 -21.29 13.05
CA ASN A 683 22.72 -22.07 12.57
C ASN A 683 21.61 -22.27 13.62
N GLY A 684 21.33 -21.26 14.46
CA GLY A 684 20.31 -21.33 15.51
C GLY A 684 20.69 -22.10 16.78
N THR A 685 21.93 -22.61 16.89
CA THR A 685 22.44 -23.24 18.12
C THR A 685 23.53 -22.39 18.78
N VAL A 686 23.59 -22.42 20.11
CA VAL A 686 24.71 -21.84 20.87
C VAL A 686 25.85 -22.86 20.83
N VAL A 687 26.96 -22.51 20.17
CA VAL A 687 28.13 -23.39 20.01
C VAL A 687 29.12 -23.18 21.16
N GLU A 688 29.27 -21.94 21.60
CA GLU A 688 30.20 -21.54 22.67
C GLU A 688 29.53 -20.53 23.59
N LYS A 689 29.82 -20.61 24.90
CA LYS A 689 29.34 -19.68 25.93
C LYS A 689 30.44 -19.49 26.99
N GLY A 690 30.80 -18.24 27.29
CA GLY A 690 31.82 -17.89 28.28
C GLY A 690 32.04 -16.38 28.35
N SER A 691 32.86 -15.92 29.29
CA SER A 691 33.34 -14.54 29.30
C SER A 691 34.34 -14.28 28.15
N HIS A 692 34.63 -13.02 27.82
CA HIS A 692 35.66 -12.70 26.81
C HIS A 692 37.03 -13.31 27.13
N GLY A 693 37.37 -13.51 28.42
CA GLY A 693 38.64 -14.12 28.83
C GLY A 693 38.70 -15.65 28.69
N GLU A 694 37.56 -16.31 28.46
CA GLU A 694 37.45 -17.77 28.32
C GLU A 694 37.26 -18.21 26.86
N LEU A 695 36.86 -17.28 25.98
CA LEU A 695 36.61 -17.49 24.54
C LEU A 695 37.74 -16.93 23.64
N CYS A 696 38.82 -16.42 24.23
CA CYS A 696 40.03 -15.91 23.56
C CYS A 696 41.25 -16.72 23.97
#